data_AF-A0A6L6X4E7-F1
#
_entry.id   AF-A0A6L6X4E7-F1
#
_cell.length_a   1.000
_cell.length_b   1.000
_cell.length_c   1.000
_cell.angle_alpha   90.00
_cell.angle_beta   90.00
_cell.angle_gamma   90.00
#
_symmetry.space_group_name_H-M   'P 1'
#
loop_
_entity.id
_entity.type
_entity.pdbx_description
1 polymer ?
#
loop_
_entity_poly.entity_id
_entity_poly.type
_entity_poly.pdbx_seq_one_letter_code
_entity_poly.pdbx_strand_id
1 'polypeptide(L)'
;MGAQREGFVVKVRDTATGAPVGVGFVVGDKEIVTCAHVVNVALGRQKGCAEQPPGDARVQVEFVLLGDAEGAPLRHCRIGSWDPPPADGAPGRDVAGLVLVGGDTLPVSAGAARLIDARTGLAGDTRVKAFGYPGNPPRKASGAWSTCVLRGAVGGGLVQLDAESESALRAQPGYSGSPVIITDRWGDAVVGMLALASREGAAHDAYAVPLSEVSAAWPEALGRGVLPPCPYRGLQAFSAEDALAGVFVGREREVERLRTMVRTQPLVMVTGPSGVGKSSLVAAGLQPELATEGWAVASFRPGMSPFDAVARALLELEHPRRTPSLEELEHRARALREEGFWTVASRLRLLTGRRIALIADQFEEVLSGSADRAQQLEFLERLLPPADAAQDPGVRLVATLRADFLPDLLELPDIGPRLQDRQLNVSPLDEAALIRVIVEPASVAGVTFTPGLAEAIAAEASRAAGSLPLLEFTLTELWALQHDRRLSFDSYQSLGGVSGALNQHAEKAYRLLAQHLDEPRIRRVLLSMVRARGGATSAVRVTVHRAHLGKDWYIAQLLADPEQRLVVLGSGGPDTAEIAHEALIREWARLAAWVEEDADFQQWLAVVEERATEADLLSATRLAEADRWLGERAADIPGAVADLIEFSRDEITAQQRTEQMLSASQELTAQLQQRSAELEASQRALQASNTELEHKAELLARQNRDIEIKNSEIEEARQVLEERAEQLAMSMRYKSEFLGNMSYELRSPLNSLLILAKLLADNGEGNLTPRQVEFAETIHGAGSDLLQLISDILDLSRVEAGKMDVSATRIALVQLVDYVEATFRPLTEEKGLDFSVRLSPELPATLYTDESRVLQVLRNLLSNAVKFTDAGMVRLSVEPGGAEVPDAIREQLWEAGSLHSPQDGLIAFSVSDSGIGIPAGKMRVIFEAFQQLDGTTSRKYGGTGLGLAISREVARVLGGEIHAVSEPTRGSTFTLYLPVHSLELPSHASAPPFDGAPDLAPVLAAGTTAERPAPARFAGEKVLIVDDDVRTVFALTMSLERHGLGVLYAENGQDCVELLGRHRNVAIVLMEIMIPEMDGYATMSAIRRLPQYAHLPIIALTAKALKGDREKAMSAGASEYVTKPVDPDHLLARVMHWTGMPKDA
;
A
#
# COMPACT_ATOMS: atom_id res chain seq x y z
N MET A 1 33.27 3.76 22.00
CA MET A 1 34.07 3.60 20.77
C MET A 1 35.52 3.39 21.16
N GLY A 2 36.20 2.39 20.59
CA GLY A 2 37.61 2.09 20.91
C GLY A 2 38.58 3.06 20.22
N ALA A 3 39.84 3.05 20.63
CA ALA A 3 40.89 3.81 19.96
C ALA A 3 41.13 3.31 18.52
N GLN A 4 41.62 4.18 17.64
CA GLN A 4 42.12 3.76 16.32
C GLN A 4 43.36 2.87 16.48
N ARG A 5 43.68 2.06 15.47
CA ARG A 5 44.83 1.12 15.51
C ARG A 5 46.15 1.77 15.87
N GLU A 6 46.36 3.03 15.53
CA GLU A 6 47.55 3.78 15.91
C GLU A 6 47.63 4.01 17.42
N GLY A 7 46.50 4.11 18.11
CA GLY A 7 46.39 4.39 19.54
C GLY A 7 46.44 3.17 20.47
N PHE A 8 46.19 1.97 19.96
CA PHE A 8 46.20 0.76 20.80
C PHE A 8 47.33 -0.23 20.48
N VAL A 9 48.02 -0.14 19.35
CA VAL A 9 49.13 -1.05 19.02
C VAL A 9 50.41 -0.60 19.71
N VAL A 10 51.10 -1.53 20.37
CA VAL A 10 52.34 -1.25 21.09
C VAL A 10 53.47 -2.20 20.71
N LYS A 11 54.71 -1.69 20.72
CA LYS A 11 55.94 -2.48 20.52
C LYS A 11 56.47 -2.94 21.86
N VAL A 12 56.72 -4.25 22.00
CA VAL A 12 57.40 -4.81 23.16
C VAL A 12 58.91 -4.85 22.89
N ARG A 13 59.71 -4.36 23.83
CA ARG A 13 61.17 -4.21 23.68
C ARG A 13 61.94 -5.17 24.56
N ASP A 14 63.06 -5.66 24.04
CA ASP A 14 64.08 -6.34 24.83
C ASP A 14 64.69 -5.40 25.87
N THR A 15 64.76 -5.84 27.13
CA THR A 15 65.17 -5.00 28.25
C THR A 15 66.67 -4.63 28.20
N ALA A 16 67.50 -5.44 27.54
CA ALA A 16 68.95 -5.23 27.46
C ALA A 16 69.39 -4.49 26.18
N THR A 17 68.77 -4.82 25.05
CA THR A 17 69.16 -4.33 23.71
C THR A 17 68.22 -3.27 23.17
N GLY A 18 67.00 -3.14 23.72
CA GLY A 18 65.99 -2.21 23.25
C GLY A 18 65.39 -2.56 21.87
N ALA A 19 65.73 -3.72 21.31
CA ALA A 19 65.22 -4.21 20.02
C ALA A 19 63.75 -4.67 20.13
N PRO A 20 62.96 -4.60 19.03
CA PRO A 20 61.61 -5.15 19.01
C PRO A 20 61.65 -6.68 19.17
N VAL A 21 60.95 -7.21 20.17
CA VAL A 21 60.82 -8.67 20.40
C VAL A 21 59.44 -9.19 20.05
N GLY A 22 58.45 -8.30 19.96
CA GLY A 22 57.08 -8.60 19.58
C GLY A 22 56.19 -7.38 19.66
N VAL A 23 54.90 -7.61 19.54
CA VAL A 23 53.85 -6.59 19.55
C VAL A 23 52.87 -6.91 20.67
N GLY A 24 52.15 -5.91 21.14
CA GLY A 24 51.01 -6.07 22.02
C GLY A 24 49.94 -5.04 21.67
N PHE A 25 48.86 -5.05 22.42
CA PHE A 25 47.79 -4.06 22.25
C PHE A 25 47.10 -3.70 23.56
N VAL A 26 46.63 -2.45 23.64
CA VAL A 26 45.93 -1.89 24.79
C VAL A 26 44.49 -2.41 24.81
N VAL A 27 44.05 -2.90 25.97
CA VAL A 27 42.73 -3.51 26.17
C VAL A 27 41.89 -2.84 27.26
N GLY A 28 42.48 -1.92 28.02
CA GLY A 28 41.82 -1.14 29.07
C GLY A 28 42.53 0.19 29.30
N ASP A 29 42.30 0.83 30.44
CA ASP A 29 42.91 2.12 30.78
C ASP A 29 44.42 2.00 31.08
N LYS A 30 44.86 0.83 31.52
CA LYS A 30 46.27 0.53 31.87
C LYS A 30 46.72 -0.86 31.43
N GLU A 31 45.81 -1.65 30.91
CA GLU A 31 45.98 -3.06 30.59
C GLU A 31 46.41 -3.25 29.14
N ILE A 32 47.42 -4.08 28.93
CA ILE A 32 48.01 -4.41 27.63
C ILE A 32 48.13 -5.93 27.54
N VAL A 33 47.87 -6.49 26.37
CA VAL A 33 48.00 -7.93 26.10
C VAL A 33 49.10 -8.19 25.08
N THR A 34 49.86 -9.27 25.29
CA THR A 34 50.84 -9.80 24.33
C THR A 34 51.03 -11.31 24.56
N CYS A 35 51.87 -11.99 23.77
CA CYS A 35 52.19 -13.40 24.00
C CYS A 35 53.12 -13.58 25.21
N ALA A 36 52.94 -14.66 25.97
CA ALA A 36 53.78 -14.98 27.11
C ALA A 36 55.25 -15.23 26.69
N HIS A 37 55.47 -15.85 25.54
CA HIS A 37 56.81 -16.05 25.02
C HIS A 37 57.50 -14.73 24.61
N VAL A 38 56.75 -13.71 24.19
CA VAL A 38 57.28 -12.38 23.86
C VAL A 38 57.81 -11.72 25.13
N VAL A 39 57.08 -11.86 26.25
CA VAL A 39 57.52 -11.39 27.58
C VAL A 39 58.77 -12.14 28.05
N ASN A 40 58.84 -13.47 27.85
CA ASN A 40 60.05 -14.23 28.17
C ASN A 40 61.28 -13.69 27.41
N VAL A 41 61.17 -13.49 26.09
CA VAL A 41 62.26 -12.95 25.28
C VAL A 41 62.59 -11.51 25.71
N ALA A 42 61.60 -10.67 25.99
CA ALA A 42 61.80 -9.30 26.47
C ALA A 42 62.64 -9.22 27.76
N LEU A 43 62.50 -10.22 28.63
CA LEU A 43 63.21 -10.33 29.90
C LEU A 43 64.52 -11.14 29.80
N GLY A 44 64.93 -11.55 28.60
CA GLY A 44 66.13 -12.37 28.39
C GLY A 44 65.99 -13.83 28.86
N ARG A 45 64.76 -14.33 29.03
CA ARG A 45 64.45 -15.72 29.42
C ARG A 45 64.27 -16.61 28.17
N GLN A 46 64.34 -17.93 28.36
CA GLN A 46 64.06 -18.88 27.28
C GLN A 46 62.61 -18.76 26.80
N LYS A 47 62.40 -18.77 25.47
CA LYS A 47 61.08 -18.54 24.83
C LYS A 47 59.96 -19.43 25.41
N GLY A 48 60.23 -20.72 25.60
CA GLY A 48 59.27 -21.71 26.12
C GLY A 48 59.22 -21.85 27.65
N CYS A 49 59.78 -20.91 28.42
CA CYS A 49 59.77 -20.98 29.88
C CYS A 49 58.33 -20.85 30.42
N ALA A 50 57.86 -21.89 31.11
CA ALA A 50 56.51 -21.92 31.70
C ALA A 50 56.42 -21.17 33.04
N GLU A 51 57.53 -21.05 33.77
CA GLU A 51 57.55 -20.39 35.08
C GLU A 51 57.19 -18.90 34.95
N GLN A 52 56.25 -18.44 35.79
CA GLN A 52 55.87 -17.04 35.84
C GLN A 52 57.09 -16.16 36.15
N PRO A 53 57.32 -15.05 35.41
CA PRO A 53 58.42 -14.15 35.72
C PRO A 53 58.25 -13.53 37.12
N PRO A 54 59.35 -13.10 37.77
CA PRO A 54 59.30 -12.42 39.07
C PRO A 54 58.36 -11.21 39.07
N GLY A 55 57.63 -10.97 40.16
CA GLY A 55 56.63 -9.89 40.23
C GLY A 55 57.20 -8.46 40.15
N ASP A 56 58.50 -8.30 40.39
CA ASP A 56 59.26 -7.06 40.22
C ASP A 56 59.81 -6.88 38.80
N ALA A 57 59.70 -7.88 37.92
CA ALA A 57 60.09 -7.77 36.52
C ALA A 57 59.32 -6.62 35.83
N ARG A 58 60.02 -5.91 34.94
CA ARG A 58 59.47 -4.79 34.18
C ARG A 58 59.69 -5.01 32.69
N VAL A 59 58.59 -4.95 31.94
CA VAL A 59 58.60 -5.04 30.47
C VAL A 59 58.48 -3.63 29.90
N GLN A 60 59.33 -3.31 28.92
CA GLN A 60 59.29 -2.02 28.24
C GLN A 60 58.35 -2.08 27.02
N VAL A 61 57.44 -1.12 26.94
CA VAL A 61 56.42 -1.02 25.89
C VAL A 61 56.45 0.38 25.27
N GLU A 62 56.48 0.46 23.94
CA GLU A 62 56.60 1.71 23.18
C GLU A 62 55.43 1.90 22.20
N PHE A 63 54.81 3.09 22.22
CA PHE A 63 53.66 3.46 21.38
C PHE A 63 54.13 4.00 20.02
N VAL A 64 54.71 3.12 19.21
CA VAL A 64 55.45 3.50 17.98
C VAL A 64 54.60 4.23 16.94
N LEU A 65 53.30 3.94 16.87
CA LEU A 65 52.39 4.56 15.91
C LEU A 65 51.88 5.94 16.35
N LEU A 66 52.15 6.36 17.59
CA LEU A 66 51.83 7.69 18.12
C LEU A 66 53.04 8.64 18.15
N GLY A 67 54.22 8.19 17.71
CA GLY A 67 55.42 9.00 17.73
C GLY A 67 55.43 10.09 16.66
N ASP A 68 55.95 11.26 17.03
CA ASP A 68 56.25 12.39 16.15
C ASP A 68 57.78 12.60 16.05
N ALA A 69 58.23 13.81 15.68
CA ALA A 69 59.66 14.13 15.55
C ALA A 69 60.46 14.02 16.87
N GLU A 70 59.81 13.99 18.04
CA GLU A 70 60.44 13.87 19.36
C GLU A 70 60.61 12.41 19.84
N GLY A 71 60.03 11.44 19.10
CA GLY A 71 60.15 10.01 19.37
C GLY A 71 58.92 9.39 20.03
N ALA A 72 58.79 8.06 19.94
CA ALA A 72 57.60 7.36 20.41
C ALA A 72 57.55 7.24 21.95
N PRO A 73 56.37 7.43 22.59
CA PRO A 73 56.21 7.32 24.04
C PRO A 73 56.60 5.93 24.57
N LEU A 74 57.50 5.87 25.56
CA LEU A 74 57.92 4.64 26.24
C LEU A 74 57.25 4.52 27.63
N ARG A 75 56.86 3.31 28.01
CA ARG A 75 56.27 2.97 29.32
C ARG A 75 56.81 1.66 29.87
N HIS A 76 56.76 1.51 31.19
CA HIS A 76 57.14 0.27 31.89
C HIS A 76 55.92 -0.42 32.46
N CYS A 77 55.81 -1.72 32.20
CA CYS A 77 54.70 -2.55 32.64
C CYS A 77 55.18 -3.62 33.63
N ARG A 78 54.35 -3.94 34.62
CA ARG A 78 54.44 -5.18 35.40
C ARG A 78 53.58 -6.26 34.74
N ILE A 79 53.84 -7.52 35.08
CA ILE A 79 52.99 -8.62 34.62
C ILE A 79 51.76 -8.69 35.55
N GLY A 80 50.57 -8.61 34.96
CA GLY A 80 49.28 -8.69 35.62
C GLY A 80 48.61 -10.06 35.50
N SER A 81 48.82 -10.76 34.38
CA SER A 81 48.36 -12.14 34.18
C SER A 81 49.40 -12.95 33.39
N TRP A 82 49.45 -14.26 33.63
CA TRP A 82 50.40 -15.18 33.00
C TRP A 82 49.75 -16.53 32.67
N ASP A 83 49.54 -16.79 31.39
CA ASP A 83 49.19 -18.11 30.83
C ASP A 83 50.36 -18.57 29.95
N PRO A 84 51.15 -19.56 30.39
CA PRO A 84 52.45 -19.87 29.81
C PRO A 84 52.36 -20.35 28.35
N PRO A 85 53.48 -20.28 27.60
CA PRO A 85 53.57 -20.91 26.28
C PRO A 85 53.31 -22.42 26.37
N PRO A 86 52.57 -23.04 25.43
CA PRO A 86 52.29 -24.47 25.47
C PRO A 86 53.59 -25.30 25.33
N ALA A 87 53.78 -26.26 26.24
CA ALA A 87 54.84 -27.26 26.17
C ALA A 87 54.31 -28.59 25.61
N ASP A 88 55.19 -29.49 25.16
CA ASP A 88 54.79 -30.79 24.59
C ASP A 88 53.90 -31.59 25.56
N GLY A 89 52.59 -31.61 25.26
CA GLY A 89 51.57 -32.33 26.05
C GLY A 89 50.99 -31.57 27.25
N ALA A 90 51.29 -30.29 27.45
CA ALA A 90 50.78 -29.48 28.58
C ALA A 90 49.86 -28.33 28.13
N PRO A 91 48.84 -27.96 28.94
CA PRO A 91 47.95 -26.85 28.64
C PRO A 91 48.66 -25.49 28.84
N GLY A 92 48.55 -24.59 27.87
CA GLY A 92 49.03 -23.20 27.95
C GLY A 92 48.62 -22.43 26.69
N ARG A 93 48.06 -21.23 26.85
CA ARG A 93 47.51 -20.43 25.73
C ARG A 93 48.48 -19.38 25.18
N ASP A 94 49.66 -19.25 25.78
CA ASP A 94 50.68 -18.28 25.40
C ASP A 94 50.18 -16.82 25.47
N VAL A 95 49.55 -16.45 26.59
CA VAL A 95 48.97 -15.11 26.82
C VAL A 95 49.59 -14.47 28.06
N ALA A 96 50.06 -13.24 27.93
CA ALA A 96 50.52 -12.43 29.05
C ALA A 96 49.77 -11.10 29.12
N GLY A 97 49.28 -10.79 30.32
CA GLY A 97 48.70 -9.52 30.68
C GLY A 97 49.76 -8.60 31.28
N LEU A 98 49.85 -7.37 30.77
CA LEU A 98 50.77 -6.33 31.22
C LEU A 98 49.96 -5.15 31.78
N VAL A 99 50.43 -4.55 32.88
CA VAL A 99 49.79 -3.40 33.52
C VAL A 99 50.82 -2.28 33.68
N LEU A 100 50.48 -1.07 33.22
CA LEU A 100 51.32 0.12 33.39
C LEU A 100 51.61 0.40 34.88
N VAL A 101 52.86 0.77 35.21
CA VAL A 101 53.34 1.01 36.59
C VAL A 101 53.77 2.47 36.77
N GLY A 102 53.60 3.03 37.97
CA GLY A 102 54.28 4.28 38.38
C GLY A 102 53.47 5.58 38.34
N GLY A 103 52.13 5.51 38.28
CA GLY A 103 51.28 6.71 38.13
C GLY A 103 51.10 7.17 36.68
N ASP A 104 51.83 6.54 35.75
CA ASP A 104 51.70 6.75 34.32
C ASP A 104 50.28 6.41 33.81
N THR A 105 49.73 7.29 33.00
CA THR A 105 48.56 7.04 32.15
C THR A 105 49.01 6.63 30.75
N LEU A 106 48.06 6.11 29.97
CA LEU A 106 48.22 5.98 28.53
C LEU A 106 48.65 7.34 27.92
N PRO A 107 49.50 7.35 26.89
CA PRO A 107 49.83 8.55 26.14
C PRO A 107 48.57 9.25 25.59
N VAL A 108 48.68 10.55 25.29
CA VAL A 108 47.61 11.27 24.59
C VAL A 108 47.34 10.58 23.24
N SER A 109 46.07 10.36 22.92
CA SER A 109 45.59 9.61 21.74
C SER A 109 45.74 8.08 21.81
N ALA A 110 46.30 7.53 22.89
CA ALA A 110 46.23 6.10 23.18
C ALA A 110 44.94 5.75 23.92
N GLY A 111 44.42 4.54 23.68
CA GLY A 111 43.20 4.06 24.34
C GLY A 111 42.97 2.58 24.10
N ALA A 112 42.01 2.00 24.82
CA ALA A 112 41.64 0.60 24.67
C ALA A 112 41.11 0.29 23.26
N ALA A 113 41.57 -0.81 22.70
CA ALA A 113 41.03 -1.35 21.46
C ALA A 113 39.59 -1.83 21.67
N ARG A 114 38.75 -1.72 20.63
CA ARG A 114 37.46 -2.43 20.63
C ARG A 114 37.72 -3.92 20.41
N LEU A 115 37.19 -4.77 21.26
CA LEU A 115 37.46 -6.21 21.28
C LEU A 115 36.21 -6.98 20.87
N ILE A 116 36.31 -7.86 19.87
CA ILE A 116 35.17 -8.63 19.33
C ILE A 116 35.51 -10.12 19.32
N ASP A 117 34.60 -10.97 19.78
CA ASP A 117 34.76 -12.42 19.66
C ASP A 117 34.48 -12.89 18.22
N ALA A 118 35.45 -13.57 17.61
CA ALA A 118 35.44 -13.98 16.21
C ALA A 118 35.02 -15.43 15.97
N ARG A 119 34.73 -16.22 17.02
CA ARG A 119 34.38 -17.65 16.86
C ARG A 119 33.03 -17.89 16.16
N THR A 120 32.15 -16.89 16.15
CA THR A 120 30.80 -17.00 15.61
C THR A 120 30.46 -15.70 14.86
N GLY A 121 30.29 -15.76 13.54
CA GLY A 121 29.71 -14.65 12.77
C GLY A 121 30.65 -13.80 11.90
N LEU A 122 31.96 -14.06 11.85
CA LEU A 122 32.81 -13.54 10.78
C LEU A 122 32.86 -14.57 9.65
N ALA A 123 32.39 -14.19 8.47
CA ALA A 123 32.41 -15.05 7.29
C ALA A 123 33.85 -15.54 7.03
N GLY A 124 33.98 -16.84 6.71
CA GLY A 124 35.21 -17.37 6.15
C GLY A 124 35.56 -16.54 4.92
N ASP A 125 36.73 -15.92 4.94
CA ASP A 125 37.27 -14.96 3.96
C ASP A 125 37.27 -13.48 4.36
N THR A 126 37.05 -13.17 5.63
CA THR A 126 37.19 -11.79 6.14
C THR A 126 38.65 -11.32 6.05
N ARG A 127 38.90 -10.18 5.40
CA ARG A 127 40.22 -9.54 5.37
C ARG A 127 40.56 -8.91 6.72
N VAL A 128 41.72 -9.27 7.26
CA VAL A 128 42.27 -8.78 8.52
C VAL A 128 43.63 -8.12 8.30
N LYS A 129 44.04 -7.26 9.23
CA LYS A 129 45.35 -6.61 9.25
C LYS A 129 46.10 -6.95 10.51
N ALA A 130 47.41 -7.12 10.40
CA ALA A 130 48.32 -7.27 11.52
C ALA A 130 49.56 -6.39 11.33
N PHE A 131 50.07 -5.85 12.43
CA PHE A 131 51.28 -5.02 12.44
C PHE A 131 52.46 -5.78 13.06
N GLY A 132 53.65 -5.66 12.50
CA GLY A 132 54.83 -6.31 13.05
C GLY A 132 56.15 -5.80 12.49
N TYR A 133 57.24 -6.40 12.97
CA TYR A 133 58.61 -6.02 12.65
C TYR A 133 59.32 -7.17 11.91
N PRO A 134 59.11 -7.34 10.58
CA PRO A 134 59.68 -8.45 9.83
C PRO A 134 61.21 -8.36 9.74
N GLY A 135 61.87 -9.51 9.91
CA GLY A 135 63.32 -9.67 9.77
C GLY A 135 63.76 -9.86 8.32
N ASN A 136 62.86 -10.25 7.40
CA ASN A 136 63.19 -10.45 5.99
C ASN A 136 62.01 -10.07 5.04
N PRO A 137 62.18 -9.08 4.13
CA PRO A 137 63.34 -8.19 4.05
C PRO A 137 63.43 -7.32 5.32
N PRO A 138 64.65 -7.01 5.83
CA PRO A 138 64.82 -6.29 7.09
C PRO A 138 64.25 -4.88 6.97
N ARG A 139 63.13 -4.61 7.64
CA ARG A 139 62.59 -3.25 7.79
C ARG A 139 62.97 -2.72 9.17
N LYS A 140 63.64 -1.56 9.21
CA LYS A 140 64.06 -0.88 10.45
C LYS A 140 62.85 -0.44 11.30
N ALA A 141 63.12 0.15 12.47
CA ALA A 141 62.26 0.55 13.61
C ALA A 141 60.80 1.00 13.38
N SER A 142 60.35 1.27 12.14
CA SER A 142 59.01 1.73 11.78
C SER A 142 57.95 0.63 11.62
N GLY A 143 58.34 -0.65 11.53
CA GLY A 143 57.41 -1.79 11.39
C GLY A 143 56.69 -1.86 10.04
N ALA A 144 55.76 -2.81 9.88
CA ALA A 144 55.01 -3.05 8.65
C ALA A 144 53.61 -3.62 8.93
N TRP A 145 52.63 -3.17 8.13
CA TRP A 145 51.30 -3.75 8.05
C TRP A 145 51.28 -4.91 7.05
N SER A 146 50.62 -6.00 7.43
CA SER A 146 50.31 -7.14 6.57
C SER A 146 48.80 -7.38 6.53
N THR A 147 48.27 -7.71 5.35
CA THR A 147 46.87 -8.07 5.15
C THR A 147 46.76 -9.58 4.99
N CYS A 148 45.81 -10.20 5.69
CA CYS A 148 45.54 -11.63 5.67
C CYS A 148 44.04 -11.88 5.51
N VAL A 149 43.67 -13.14 5.32
CA VAL A 149 42.30 -13.62 5.18
C VAL A 149 42.03 -14.62 6.32
N LEU A 150 40.98 -14.39 7.08
CA LEU A 150 40.57 -15.25 8.19
C LEU A 150 39.77 -16.44 7.63
N ARG A 151 40.29 -17.67 7.81
CA ARG A 151 39.66 -18.89 7.25
C ARG A 151 38.73 -19.61 8.22
N GLY A 152 38.96 -19.46 9.53
CA GLY A 152 38.13 -20.05 10.58
C GLY A 152 38.94 -20.75 11.67
N ALA A 153 38.22 -21.37 12.62
CA ALA A 153 38.81 -22.10 13.73
C ALA A 153 39.39 -23.45 13.29
N VAL A 154 40.57 -23.79 13.80
CA VAL A 154 41.29 -25.05 13.55
C VAL A 154 41.43 -25.82 14.88
N GLY A 155 41.72 -27.13 14.80
CA GLY A 155 41.89 -27.99 15.98
C GLY A 155 42.84 -27.37 17.02
N GLY A 156 42.44 -27.40 18.29
CA GLY A 156 43.16 -26.74 19.39
C GLY A 156 42.67 -25.32 19.75
N GLY A 157 41.63 -24.81 19.06
CA GLY A 157 40.99 -23.53 19.41
C GLY A 157 41.63 -22.28 18.83
N LEU A 158 42.61 -22.44 17.93
CA LEU A 158 43.26 -21.35 17.19
C LEU A 158 42.49 -21.00 15.92
N VAL A 159 42.68 -19.79 15.39
CA VAL A 159 42.13 -19.33 14.11
C VAL A 159 43.24 -19.29 13.06
N GLN A 160 43.03 -19.90 11.90
CA GLN A 160 43.99 -19.86 10.78
C GLN A 160 43.81 -18.59 9.96
N LEU A 161 44.95 -17.99 9.59
CA LEU A 161 45.05 -16.84 8.72
C LEU A 161 45.83 -17.22 7.46
N ASP A 162 45.22 -17.02 6.29
CA ASP A 162 45.86 -17.20 4.99
C ASP A 162 46.37 -15.86 4.46
N ALA A 163 47.48 -15.90 3.75
CA ALA A 163 48.13 -14.73 3.22
C ALA A 163 48.03 -14.72 1.67
N GLU A 164 47.48 -13.65 1.06
CA GLU A 164 47.19 -13.60 -0.39
C GLU A 164 48.46 -13.55 -1.30
N SER A 165 49.68 -13.43 -0.76
CA SER A 165 50.92 -13.37 -1.57
C SER A 165 52.08 -14.17 -0.98
N GLU A 166 53.01 -14.63 -1.84
CA GLU A 166 54.29 -15.30 -1.48
C GLU A 166 55.23 -14.47 -0.56
N SER A 167 54.85 -13.22 -0.24
CA SER A 167 55.59 -12.30 0.63
C SER A 167 54.90 -11.98 1.97
N ALA A 168 53.69 -12.50 2.18
CA ALA A 168 52.90 -12.18 3.35
C ALA A 168 53.16 -13.19 4.49
N LEU A 169 53.45 -12.68 5.69
CA LEU A 169 53.56 -13.41 6.96
C LEU A 169 54.15 -14.84 6.86
N ARG A 170 55.36 -15.01 6.31
CA ARG A 170 56.17 -16.18 6.73
C ARG A 170 56.27 -16.07 8.25
N ALA A 171 55.85 -17.08 9.01
CA ALA A 171 55.83 -17.07 10.48
C ALA A 171 57.13 -16.53 11.10
N GLN A 172 57.23 -15.19 11.22
CA GLN A 172 58.41 -14.47 11.65
C GLN A 172 58.15 -13.92 13.05
N PRO A 173 59.06 -14.13 14.02
CA PRO A 173 58.84 -13.76 15.43
C PRO A 173 58.36 -12.32 15.66
N GLY A 174 58.71 -11.38 14.77
CA GLY A 174 58.36 -9.96 14.88
C GLY A 174 56.87 -9.60 14.74
N TYR A 175 55.98 -10.54 14.43
CA TYR A 175 54.53 -10.35 14.48
C TYR A 175 53.86 -10.97 15.71
N SER A 176 54.61 -11.66 16.58
CA SER A 176 54.04 -12.35 17.73
C SER A 176 53.43 -11.36 18.73
N GLY A 177 52.23 -11.69 19.24
CA GLY A 177 51.46 -10.82 20.13
C GLY A 177 50.74 -9.66 19.42
N SER A 178 50.84 -9.57 18.10
CA SER A 178 50.16 -8.54 17.31
C SER A 178 48.64 -8.72 17.36
N PRO A 179 47.87 -7.63 17.53
CA PRO A 179 46.43 -7.71 17.35
C PRO A 179 46.08 -8.05 15.89
N VAL A 180 45.17 -9.00 15.72
CA VAL A 180 44.50 -9.24 14.44
C VAL A 180 43.32 -8.27 14.36
N ILE A 181 43.39 -7.33 13.43
CA ILE A 181 42.47 -6.19 13.34
C ILE A 181 41.53 -6.37 12.15
N ILE A 182 40.24 -6.20 12.39
CA ILE A 182 39.24 -5.91 11.36
C ILE A 182 38.90 -4.42 11.42
N THR A 183 38.56 -3.84 10.29
CA THR A 183 37.94 -2.52 10.22
C THR A 183 36.49 -2.74 9.83
N ASP A 184 35.56 -2.34 10.69
CA ASP A 184 34.13 -2.31 10.37
C ASP A 184 33.61 -0.86 10.48
N ARG A 185 32.31 -0.67 10.27
CA ARG A 185 31.65 0.65 10.28
C ARG A 185 31.76 1.44 11.60
N TRP A 186 32.10 0.79 12.71
CA TRP A 186 32.33 1.43 14.00
C TRP A 186 33.83 1.66 14.30
N GLY A 187 34.70 1.36 13.34
CA GLY A 187 36.14 1.57 13.39
C GLY A 187 36.94 0.28 13.53
N ASP A 188 38.21 0.41 13.91
CA ASP A 188 39.07 -0.75 14.12
C ASP A 188 38.62 -1.59 15.33
N ALA A 189 38.63 -2.91 15.17
CA ALA A 189 38.42 -3.87 16.24
C ALA A 189 39.43 -5.00 16.17
N VAL A 190 39.84 -5.46 17.35
CA VAL A 190 40.68 -6.64 17.50
C VAL A 190 39.77 -7.87 17.60
N VAL A 191 40.13 -8.92 16.87
CA VAL A 191 39.40 -10.21 16.82
C VAL A 191 40.20 -11.38 17.37
N GLY A 192 41.51 -11.20 17.49
CA GLY A 192 42.43 -12.18 18.04
C GLY A 192 43.82 -11.60 18.23
N MET A 193 44.70 -12.42 18.79
CA MET A 193 46.12 -12.11 18.97
C MET A 193 46.95 -13.11 18.18
N LEU A 194 47.87 -12.64 17.34
CA LEU A 194 48.69 -13.52 16.53
C LEU A 194 49.66 -14.34 17.40
N ALA A 195 49.59 -15.66 17.29
CA ALA A 195 50.49 -16.62 17.94
C ALA A 195 51.09 -17.53 16.86
N LEU A 196 52.36 -17.29 16.52
CA LEU A 196 53.03 -18.04 15.47
C LEU A 196 53.48 -19.41 15.97
N ALA A 197 52.76 -20.46 15.58
CA ALA A 197 53.13 -21.85 15.83
C ALA A 197 53.73 -22.47 14.55
N SER A 198 55.03 -22.69 14.55
CA SER A 198 55.67 -23.70 13.70
C SER A 198 56.60 -24.52 14.60
N ARG A 199 56.26 -25.78 14.84
CA ARG A 199 57.09 -26.73 15.62
C ARG A 199 58.31 -27.24 14.84
N GLU A 200 58.31 -27.12 13.51
CA GLU A 200 59.33 -27.75 12.66
C GLU A 200 59.98 -26.81 11.63
N GLY A 201 59.67 -25.51 11.63
CA GLY A 201 60.30 -24.54 10.72
C GLY A 201 59.95 -24.71 9.23
N ALA A 202 59.07 -25.66 8.88
CA ALA A 202 58.70 -25.97 7.50
C ALA A 202 57.29 -25.51 7.09
N ALA A 203 56.39 -25.19 8.03
CA ALA A 203 55.03 -24.73 7.72
C ALA A 203 54.95 -23.20 7.65
N HIS A 204 54.32 -22.70 6.58
CA HIS A 204 54.18 -21.29 6.21
C HIS A 204 52.93 -20.60 6.79
N ASP A 205 52.22 -21.25 7.71
CA ASP A 205 50.88 -20.83 8.14
C ASP A 205 50.91 -19.92 9.39
N ALA A 206 50.01 -18.95 9.44
CA ALA A 206 49.85 -18.03 10.56
C ALA A 206 48.59 -18.36 11.37
N TYR A 207 48.74 -18.42 12.69
CA TYR A 207 47.64 -18.72 13.62
C TYR A 207 47.41 -17.56 14.59
N ALA A 208 46.17 -17.38 14.99
CA ALA A 208 45.76 -16.40 16.00
C ALA A 208 45.02 -17.07 17.15
N VAL A 209 45.32 -16.65 18.37
CA VAL A 209 44.54 -16.97 19.58
C VAL A 209 43.29 -16.09 19.55
N PRO A 210 42.08 -16.66 19.54
CA PRO A 210 40.86 -15.87 19.51
C PRO A 210 40.67 -15.13 20.85
N LEU A 211 40.03 -13.97 20.81
CA LEU A 211 39.91 -13.11 21.99
C LEU A 211 39.18 -13.74 23.18
N SER A 212 38.31 -14.72 22.96
CA SER A 212 37.68 -15.47 24.04
C SER A 212 38.65 -16.39 24.78
N GLU A 213 39.70 -16.91 24.13
CA GLU A 213 40.79 -17.62 24.84
C GLU A 213 41.70 -16.62 25.57
N VAL A 214 41.97 -15.45 24.96
CA VAL A 214 42.70 -14.35 25.61
C VAL A 214 41.96 -13.84 26.86
N SER A 215 40.64 -13.69 26.76
CA SER A 215 39.77 -13.28 27.87
C SER A 215 39.71 -14.34 28.97
N ALA A 216 39.70 -15.63 28.61
CA ALA A 216 39.81 -16.72 29.59
C ALA A 216 41.14 -16.71 30.36
N ALA A 217 42.24 -16.25 29.73
CA ALA A 217 43.54 -16.09 30.38
C ALA A 217 43.63 -14.84 31.28
N TRP A 218 42.78 -13.83 31.08
CA TRP A 218 42.73 -12.66 31.97
C TRP A 218 41.30 -12.11 32.18
N PRO A 219 40.43 -12.85 32.90
CA PRO A 219 39.01 -12.51 33.02
C PRO A 219 38.75 -11.16 33.72
N GLU A 220 39.61 -10.76 34.65
CA GLU A 220 39.47 -9.51 35.40
C GLU A 220 39.58 -8.26 34.51
N ALA A 221 40.47 -8.28 33.52
CA ALA A 221 40.68 -7.15 32.60
C ALA A 221 39.79 -7.22 31.35
N LEU A 222 39.50 -8.44 30.87
CA LEU A 222 38.91 -8.66 29.54
C LEU A 222 37.51 -9.27 29.56
N GLY A 223 37.05 -9.77 30.71
CA GLY A 223 35.86 -10.62 30.79
C GLY A 223 34.59 -10.00 30.19
N ARG A 224 34.32 -8.72 30.51
CA ARG A 224 33.17 -7.98 29.97
C ARG A 224 33.53 -7.04 28.82
N GLY A 225 34.82 -6.78 28.59
CA GLY A 225 35.31 -5.89 27.54
C GLY A 225 35.31 -6.52 26.14
N VAL A 226 35.32 -7.85 26.03
CA VAL A 226 35.15 -8.55 24.74
C VAL A 226 33.66 -8.58 24.39
N LEU A 227 33.33 -7.86 23.31
CA LEU A 227 32.00 -7.77 22.76
C LEU A 227 31.62 -9.09 22.06
N PRO A 228 30.45 -9.66 22.37
CA PRO A 228 29.92 -10.77 21.61
C PRO A 228 29.52 -10.31 20.20
N PRO A 229 29.43 -11.24 19.23
CA PRO A 229 28.91 -10.96 17.90
C PRO A 229 27.53 -10.32 17.97
N CYS A 230 27.24 -9.38 17.07
CA CYS A 230 25.93 -8.75 17.01
C CYS A 230 24.87 -9.78 16.54
N PRO A 231 23.81 -10.04 17.33
CA PRO A 231 22.77 -10.97 16.93
C PRO A 231 21.80 -10.37 15.90
N TYR A 232 21.73 -9.04 15.82
CA TYR A 232 20.86 -8.30 14.89
C TYR A 232 21.50 -8.15 13.51
N ARG A 233 20.67 -7.98 12.48
CA ARG A 233 21.09 -8.01 11.05
C ARG A 233 20.91 -6.69 10.31
N GLY A 234 20.46 -5.65 10.99
CA GLY A 234 20.21 -4.35 10.39
C GLY A 234 19.15 -4.41 9.30
N LEU A 235 19.47 -3.94 8.10
CA LEU A 235 18.56 -3.98 6.95
C LEU A 235 18.55 -5.32 6.21
N GLN A 236 19.29 -6.33 6.69
CA GLN A 236 19.38 -7.64 6.07
C GLN A 236 18.35 -8.61 6.68
N ALA A 237 17.87 -9.55 5.87
CA ALA A 237 17.03 -10.64 6.36
C ALA A 237 17.87 -11.63 7.19
N PHE A 238 17.23 -12.30 8.15
CA PHE A 238 17.84 -13.40 8.88
C PHE A 238 18.04 -14.61 7.96
N SER A 239 19.14 -15.31 8.16
CA SER A 239 19.55 -16.49 7.40
C SER A 239 19.29 -17.81 8.17
N ALA A 240 19.49 -18.93 7.49
CA ALA A 240 19.44 -20.26 8.09
C ALA A 240 20.45 -20.45 9.24
N GLU A 241 21.65 -19.85 9.13
CA GLU A 241 22.68 -19.91 10.18
C GLU A 241 22.23 -19.16 11.44
N ASP A 242 21.49 -18.07 11.26
CA ASP A 242 20.97 -17.26 12.36
C ASP A 242 19.90 -18.01 13.16
N ALA A 243 19.05 -18.78 12.49
CA ALA A 243 18.09 -19.66 13.16
C ALA A 243 18.79 -20.75 13.98
N LEU A 244 19.85 -21.37 13.44
CA LEU A 244 20.65 -22.37 14.16
C LEU A 244 21.38 -21.76 15.36
N ALA A 245 21.76 -20.49 15.29
CA ALA A 245 22.33 -19.73 16.41
C ALA A 245 21.29 -19.31 17.46
N GLY A 246 20.00 -19.55 17.22
CA GLY A 246 18.91 -19.22 18.14
C GLY A 246 18.59 -17.73 18.24
N VAL A 247 18.93 -16.94 17.23
CA VAL A 247 18.69 -15.47 17.23
C VAL A 247 17.43 -15.06 16.47
N PHE A 248 16.84 -15.94 15.64
CA PHE A 248 15.56 -15.69 14.98
C PHE A 248 14.39 -16.17 15.87
N VAL A 249 13.61 -15.23 16.42
CA VAL A 249 12.54 -15.49 17.40
C VAL A 249 11.26 -14.70 17.09
N GLY A 250 10.15 -15.04 17.74
CA GLY A 250 8.89 -14.26 17.70
C GLY A 250 7.95 -14.57 16.53
N ARG A 251 8.34 -15.49 15.65
CA ARG A 251 7.56 -15.92 14.46
C ARG A 251 7.24 -17.41 14.45
N GLU A 252 7.31 -18.07 15.60
CA GLU A 252 7.23 -19.52 15.69
C GLU A 252 5.89 -20.08 15.15
N ARG A 253 4.79 -19.35 15.34
CA ARG A 253 3.45 -19.76 14.85
C ARG A 253 3.35 -19.67 13.33
N GLU A 254 3.86 -18.58 12.74
CA GLU A 254 3.86 -18.36 11.31
C GLU A 254 4.78 -19.35 10.58
N VAL A 255 5.94 -19.67 11.18
CA VAL A 255 6.85 -20.71 10.64
C VAL A 255 6.14 -22.06 10.58
N GLU A 256 5.50 -22.50 11.66
CA GLU A 256 4.82 -23.80 11.69
C GLU A 256 3.63 -23.85 10.71
N ARG A 257 2.89 -22.74 10.57
CA ARG A 257 1.81 -22.64 9.58
C ARG A 257 2.35 -22.69 8.15
N LEU A 258 3.41 -21.94 7.85
CA LEU A 258 4.07 -21.95 6.54
C LEU A 258 4.57 -23.36 6.19
N ARG A 259 5.24 -24.01 7.14
CA ARG A 259 5.73 -25.38 7.00
C ARG A 259 4.60 -26.36 6.70
N THR A 260 3.47 -26.25 7.40
CA THR A 260 2.28 -27.08 7.16
C THR A 260 1.75 -26.88 5.74
N MET A 261 1.60 -25.63 5.30
CA MET A 261 1.15 -25.31 3.95
C MET A 261 2.09 -25.88 2.90
N VAL A 262 3.41 -25.67 3.03
CA VAL A 262 4.42 -26.16 2.08
C VAL A 262 4.43 -27.69 2.00
N ARG A 263 4.08 -28.42 3.07
CA ARG A 263 3.95 -29.87 3.00
C ARG A 263 2.75 -30.30 2.14
N THR A 264 1.63 -29.61 2.29
CA THR A 264 0.34 -29.98 1.68
C THR A 264 0.11 -29.39 0.29
N GLN A 265 0.74 -28.26 -0.03
CA GLN A 265 0.46 -27.48 -1.23
C GLN A 265 1.71 -27.37 -2.10
N PRO A 266 1.57 -27.46 -3.44
CA PRO A 266 2.72 -27.33 -4.34
C PRO A 266 3.30 -25.91 -4.33
N LEU A 267 2.43 -24.90 -4.25
CA LEU A 267 2.76 -23.48 -4.22
C LEU A 267 2.24 -22.87 -2.91
N VAL A 268 3.07 -22.03 -2.28
CA VAL A 268 2.64 -21.15 -1.18
C VAL A 268 3.11 -19.72 -1.45
N MET A 269 2.19 -18.76 -1.38
CA MET A 269 2.46 -17.33 -1.52
C MET A 269 2.44 -16.67 -0.14
N VAL A 270 3.58 -16.16 0.33
CA VAL A 270 3.73 -15.45 1.60
C VAL A 270 3.54 -13.96 1.35
N THR A 271 2.40 -13.43 1.76
CA THR A 271 1.97 -12.04 1.51
C THR A 271 2.05 -11.20 2.77
N GLY A 272 2.32 -9.90 2.63
CA GLY A 272 2.29 -8.97 3.75
C GLY A 272 2.92 -7.61 3.43
N PRO A 273 2.72 -6.59 4.27
CA PRO A 273 3.30 -5.27 4.06
C PRO A 273 4.83 -5.29 3.94
N SER A 274 5.42 -4.22 3.38
CA SER A 274 6.89 -4.07 3.34
C SER A 274 7.46 -4.03 4.77
N GLY A 275 8.60 -4.69 4.99
CA GLY A 275 9.29 -4.70 6.29
C GLY A 275 8.69 -5.56 7.41
N VAL A 276 7.71 -6.44 7.16
CA VAL A 276 7.17 -7.35 8.21
C VAL A 276 8.00 -8.61 8.46
N GLY A 277 9.12 -8.79 7.75
CA GLY A 277 10.02 -9.94 7.92
C GLY A 277 9.68 -11.18 7.08
N LYS A 278 9.01 -11.02 5.92
CA LYS A 278 8.65 -12.13 5.02
C LYS A 278 9.88 -12.95 4.58
N SER A 279 10.93 -12.27 4.10
CA SER A 279 12.16 -12.93 3.66
C SER A 279 12.85 -13.67 4.81
N SER A 280 12.91 -13.07 6.01
CA SER A 280 13.43 -13.73 7.22
C SER A 280 12.59 -14.95 7.62
N LEU A 281 11.26 -14.88 7.54
CA LEU A 281 10.37 -16.02 7.82
C LEU A 281 10.68 -17.21 6.92
N VAL A 282 10.97 -16.96 5.64
CA VAL A 282 11.27 -18.02 4.67
C VAL A 282 12.73 -18.51 4.81
N ALA A 283 13.71 -17.60 4.85
CA ALA A 283 15.13 -17.95 4.86
C ALA A 283 15.63 -18.50 6.21
N ALA A 284 15.19 -17.92 7.33
CA ALA A 284 15.57 -18.37 8.68
C ALA A 284 14.55 -19.37 9.25
N GLY A 285 13.25 -19.19 8.99
CA GLY A 285 12.22 -20.08 9.52
C GLY A 285 12.07 -21.36 8.71
N LEU A 286 11.66 -21.25 7.44
CA LEU A 286 11.28 -22.40 6.63
C LEU A 286 12.47 -23.21 6.09
N GLN A 287 13.48 -22.54 5.53
CA GLN A 287 14.57 -23.21 4.79
C GLN A 287 15.38 -24.22 5.64
N PRO A 288 15.77 -23.93 6.89
CA PRO A 288 16.45 -24.91 7.74
C PRO A 288 15.60 -26.15 8.01
N GLU A 289 14.30 -25.96 8.28
CA GLU A 289 13.38 -27.07 8.55
C GLU A 289 13.24 -27.98 7.32
N LEU A 290 13.05 -27.40 6.13
CA LEU A 290 13.01 -28.16 4.89
C LEU A 290 14.33 -28.92 4.65
N ALA A 291 15.48 -28.31 4.92
CA ALA A 291 16.77 -28.97 4.81
C ALA A 291 16.90 -30.17 5.78
N THR A 292 16.44 -30.04 7.03
CA THR A 292 16.41 -31.16 7.99
C THR A 292 15.48 -32.30 7.56
N GLU A 293 14.44 -31.98 6.80
CA GLU A 293 13.55 -32.95 6.18
C GLU A 293 14.12 -33.56 4.89
N GLY A 294 15.33 -33.18 4.47
CA GLY A 294 15.98 -33.74 3.27
C GLY A 294 15.50 -33.13 1.95
N TRP A 295 14.97 -31.90 1.99
CA TRP A 295 14.77 -31.09 0.79
C TRP A 295 16.05 -30.38 0.38
N ALA A 296 16.32 -30.36 -0.92
CA ALA A 296 17.28 -29.46 -1.55
C ALA A 296 16.58 -28.12 -1.80
N VAL A 297 17.06 -27.06 -1.14
CA VAL A 297 16.44 -25.73 -1.15
C VAL A 297 17.36 -24.74 -1.82
N ALA A 298 16.84 -23.98 -2.79
CA ALA A 298 17.53 -22.83 -3.38
C ALA A 298 16.58 -21.63 -3.43
N SER A 299 17.15 -20.44 -3.40
CA SER A 299 16.41 -19.17 -3.50
C SER A 299 16.80 -18.42 -4.75
N PHE A 300 15.85 -17.74 -5.37
CA PHE A 300 16.10 -16.79 -6.44
C PHE A 300 15.30 -15.51 -6.22
N ARG A 301 15.78 -14.43 -6.81
CA ARG A 301 15.08 -13.16 -6.92
C ARG A 301 14.81 -12.91 -8.41
N PRO A 302 13.56 -12.68 -8.85
CA PRO A 302 13.22 -12.63 -10.27
C PRO A 302 13.99 -11.57 -11.07
N GLY A 303 14.11 -10.34 -10.54
CA GLY A 303 14.81 -9.24 -11.20
C GLY A 303 14.38 -8.99 -12.65
N MET A 304 15.31 -8.50 -13.46
CA MET A 304 15.08 -8.15 -14.87
C MET A 304 15.08 -9.36 -15.83
N SER A 305 15.54 -10.53 -15.38
CA SER A 305 15.69 -11.73 -16.22
C SER A 305 15.23 -12.96 -15.43
N PRO A 306 13.91 -13.10 -15.25
CA PRO A 306 13.35 -14.03 -14.25
C PRO A 306 13.59 -15.51 -14.60
N PHE A 307 13.65 -15.87 -15.89
CA PHE A 307 14.03 -17.22 -16.31
C PHE A 307 15.48 -17.57 -15.97
N ASP A 308 16.41 -16.62 -16.12
CA ASP A 308 17.83 -16.82 -15.84
C ASP A 308 18.07 -16.96 -14.33
N ALA A 309 17.31 -16.22 -13.52
CA ALA A 309 17.32 -16.32 -12.07
C ALA A 309 16.88 -17.72 -11.59
N VAL A 310 15.77 -18.24 -12.13
CA VAL A 310 15.31 -19.61 -11.83
C VAL A 310 16.31 -20.65 -12.34
N ALA A 311 16.87 -20.47 -13.54
CA ALA A 311 17.87 -21.36 -14.11
C ALA A 311 19.11 -21.48 -13.22
N ARG A 312 19.61 -20.35 -12.72
CA ARG A 312 20.77 -20.31 -11.82
C ARG A 312 20.49 -21.06 -10.51
N ALA A 313 19.33 -20.83 -9.90
CA ALA A 313 18.96 -21.52 -8.66
C ALA A 313 18.80 -23.04 -8.86
N LEU A 314 18.24 -23.49 -9.99
CA LEU A 314 18.17 -24.91 -10.31
C LEU A 314 19.54 -25.54 -10.56
N LEU A 315 20.45 -24.83 -11.25
CA LEU A 315 21.83 -25.28 -11.46
C LEU A 315 22.62 -25.35 -10.15
N GLU A 316 22.36 -24.45 -9.19
CA GLU A 316 22.95 -24.53 -7.85
C GLU A 316 22.51 -25.79 -7.10
N LEU A 317 21.26 -26.22 -7.26
CA LEU A 317 20.77 -27.48 -6.68
C LEU A 317 21.40 -28.72 -7.34
N GLU A 318 21.66 -28.65 -8.65
CA GLU A 318 22.31 -29.72 -9.41
C GLU A 318 23.81 -29.83 -9.11
N HIS A 319 24.48 -28.67 -8.99
CA HIS A 319 25.93 -28.54 -8.81
C HIS A 319 26.27 -27.55 -7.69
N PRO A 320 26.09 -27.94 -6.41
CA PRO A 320 26.35 -27.05 -5.28
C PRO A 320 27.79 -26.50 -5.30
N ARG A 321 27.94 -25.19 -5.05
CA ARG A 321 29.23 -24.48 -4.98
C ARG A 321 30.03 -24.43 -6.29
N ARG A 322 29.40 -24.70 -7.44
CA ARG A 322 29.99 -24.51 -8.77
C ARG A 322 29.30 -23.33 -9.47
N THR A 323 30.08 -22.39 -9.98
CA THR A 323 29.56 -21.32 -10.84
C THR A 323 29.16 -21.92 -12.20
N PRO A 324 27.90 -21.76 -12.65
CA PRO A 324 27.47 -22.29 -13.94
C PRO A 324 28.12 -21.52 -15.10
N SER A 325 28.36 -22.21 -16.21
CA SER A 325 28.79 -21.55 -17.46
C SER A 325 27.63 -20.76 -18.08
N LEU A 326 27.94 -19.79 -18.95
CA LEU A 326 26.93 -19.02 -19.66
C LEU A 326 26.05 -19.95 -20.54
N GLU A 327 26.66 -20.94 -21.20
CA GLU A 327 25.97 -21.91 -22.04
C GLU A 327 25.02 -22.82 -21.23
N GLU A 328 25.44 -23.27 -20.04
CA GLU A 328 24.59 -24.04 -19.12
C GLU A 328 23.37 -23.22 -18.68
N LEU A 329 23.59 -21.94 -18.35
CA LEU A 329 22.53 -21.02 -17.94
C LEU A 329 21.54 -20.73 -19.06
N GLU A 330 22.03 -20.42 -20.28
CA GLU A 330 21.18 -20.22 -21.46
C GLU A 330 20.37 -21.46 -21.82
N HIS A 331 20.99 -22.64 -21.77
CA HIS A 331 20.32 -23.91 -22.03
C HIS A 331 19.20 -24.18 -21.02
N ARG A 332 19.47 -23.97 -19.72
CA ARG A 332 18.49 -24.18 -18.66
C ARG A 332 17.36 -23.15 -18.71
N ALA A 333 17.66 -21.88 -18.99
CA ALA A 333 16.66 -20.82 -19.17
C ALA A 333 15.74 -21.11 -20.36
N ARG A 334 16.28 -21.60 -21.48
CA ARG A 334 15.49 -22.04 -22.65
C ARG A 334 14.53 -23.18 -22.29
N ALA A 335 15.02 -24.21 -21.59
CA ALA A 335 14.17 -25.31 -21.14
C ALA A 335 13.01 -24.84 -20.24
N LEU A 336 13.23 -23.85 -19.38
CA LEU A 336 12.18 -23.27 -18.55
C LEU A 336 11.11 -22.53 -19.38
N ARG A 337 11.50 -21.81 -20.43
CA ARG A 337 10.54 -21.15 -21.36
C ARG A 337 9.74 -22.17 -22.15
N GLU A 338 10.38 -23.22 -22.67
CA GLU A 338 9.74 -24.21 -23.53
C GLU A 338 8.84 -25.17 -22.75
N GLU A 339 9.29 -25.65 -21.59
CA GLU A 339 8.68 -26.77 -20.88
C GLU A 339 8.04 -26.41 -19.52
N GLY A 340 8.36 -25.24 -18.97
CA GLY A 340 7.90 -24.78 -17.66
C GLY A 340 8.72 -25.30 -16.47
N PHE A 341 8.62 -24.58 -15.34
CA PHE A 341 9.38 -24.85 -14.11
C PHE A 341 9.13 -26.26 -13.55
N TRP A 342 7.87 -26.67 -13.43
CA TRP A 342 7.49 -27.93 -12.79
C TRP A 342 8.07 -29.16 -13.50
N THR A 343 8.10 -29.14 -14.83
CA THR A 343 8.69 -30.20 -15.67
C THR A 343 10.19 -30.31 -15.42
N VAL A 344 10.90 -29.18 -15.47
CA VAL A 344 12.36 -29.12 -15.30
C VAL A 344 12.75 -29.52 -13.88
N ALA A 345 12.06 -28.99 -12.86
CA ALA A 345 12.31 -29.32 -11.46
C ALA A 345 12.03 -30.79 -11.14
N SER A 346 11.00 -31.40 -11.74
CA SER A 346 10.70 -32.82 -11.56
C SER A 346 11.78 -33.72 -12.16
N ARG A 347 12.35 -33.36 -13.32
CA ARG A 347 13.51 -34.08 -13.89
C ARG A 347 14.73 -33.95 -12.98
N LEU A 348 15.00 -32.76 -12.46
CA LEU A 348 16.09 -32.54 -11.52
C LEU A 348 15.92 -33.37 -10.24
N ARG A 349 14.69 -33.46 -9.72
CA ARG A 349 14.33 -34.32 -8.58
C ARG A 349 14.68 -35.78 -8.85
N LEU A 350 14.31 -36.30 -10.03
CA LEU A 350 14.60 -37.68 -10.44
C LEU A 350 16.10 -37.93 -10.60
N LEU A 351 16.84 -36.97 -11.17
CA LEU A 351 18.29 -37.08 -11.37
C LEU A 351 19.08 -37.03 -10.06
N THR A 352 18.69 -36.14 -9.15
CA THR A 352 19.39 -35.93 -7.86
C THR A 352 18.90 -36.88 -6.77
N GLY A 353 17.71 -37.46 -6.92
CA GLY A 353 17.05 -38.27 -5.89
C GLY A 353 16.58 -37.49 -4.65
N ARG A 354 16.61 -36.16 -4.70
CA ARG A 354 16.26 -35.26 -3.58
C ARG A 354 14.98 -34.50 -3.87
N ARG A 355 14.17 -34.25 -2.85
CA ARG A 355 13.01 -33.34 -2.97
C ARG A 355 13.50 -31.91 -3.20
N ILE A 356 12.83 -31.15 -4.04
CA ILE A 356 13.25 -29.81 -4.48
C ILE A 356 12.28 -28.78 -3.92
N ALA A 357 12.80 -27.75 -3.24
CA ALA A 357 12.04 -26.58 -2.87
C ALA A 357 12.72 -25.33 -3.43
N LEU A 358 11.98 -24.53 -4.20
CA LEU A 358 12.46 -23.27 -4.74
C LEU A 358 11.79 -22.11 -4.01
N ILE A 359 12.58 -21.15 -3.55
CA ILE A 359 12.12 -19.95 -2.86
C ILE A 359 12.27 -18.76 -3.82
N ALA A 360 11.18 -18.07 -4.14
CA ALA A 360 11.19 -16.80 -4.85
C ALA A 360 11.08 -15.66 -3.83
N ASP A 361 12.15 -14.93 -3.58
CA ASP A 361 12.12 -13.75 -2.71
C ASP A 361 11.80 -12.50 -3.54
N GLN A 362 11.04 -11.56 -2.97
CA GLN A 362 10.60 -10.31 -3.60
C GLN A 362 9.94 -10.53 -4.97
N PHE A 363 8.89 -11.34 -4.97
CA PHE A 363 8.18 -11.75 -6.19
C PHE A 363 7.49 -10.58 -6.92
N GLU A 364 7.24 -9.47 -6.22
CA GLU A 364 6.74 -8.22 -6.80
C GLU A 364 7.60 -7.68 -7.94
N GLU A 365 8.88 -8.05 -8.02
CA GLU A 365 9.77 -7.62 -9.11
C GLU A 365 9.33 -8.09 -10.49
N VAL A 366 8.61 -9.21 -10.57
CA VAL A 366 8.03 -9.69 -11.82
C VAL A 366 7.04 -8.67 -12.39
N LEU A 367 6.35 -7.93 -11.51
CA LEU A 367 5.32 -6.96 -11.86
C LEU A 367 5.90 -5.55 -12.03
N SER A 368 7.00 -5.22 -11.35
CA SER A 368 7.62 -3.90 -11.41
C SER A 368 8.75 -3.76 -12.44
N GLY A 369 9.30 -4.87 -12.95
CA GLY A 369 10.32 -4.86 -13.98
C GLY A 369 9.77 -4.36 -15.32
N SER A 370 10.53 -3.53 -16.04
CA SER A 370 10.18 -2.89 -17.32
C SER A 370 9.99 -3.85 -18.51
N ALA A 371 9.56 -5.08 -18.26
CA ALA A 371 9.32 -6.10 -19.27
C ALA A 371 7.93 -5.92 -19.88
N ASP A 372 7.87 -6.14 -21.19
CA ASP A 372 6.64 -6.35 -21.96
C ASP A 372 5.67 -7.26 -21.18
N ARG A 373 4.42 -6.79 -21.01
CA ARG A 373 3.35 -7.49 -20.29
C ARG A 373 3.16 -8.93 -20.79
N ALA A 374 3.43 -9.19 -22.07
CA ALA A 374 3.39 -10.53 -22.63
C ALA A 374 4.47 -11.46 -22.04
N GLN A 375 5.69 -10.96 -21.84
CA GLN A 375 6.79 -11.74 -21.23
C GLN A 375 6.54 -12.00 -19.74
N GLN A 376 5.92 -11.04 -19.04
CA GLN A 376 5.51 -11.22 -17.64
C GLN A 376 4.49 -12.37 -17.51
N LEU A 377 3.45 -12.34 -18.35
CA LEU A 377 2.44 -13.40 -18.43
C LEU A 377 3.06 -14.75 -18.78
N GLU A 378 3.93 -14.81 -19.80
CA GLU A 378 4.64 -16.03 -20.16
C GLU A 378 5.42 -16.60 -18.98
N PHE A 379 6.17 -15.77 -18.26
CA PHE A 379 6.94 -16.23 -17.09
C PHE A 379 6.04 -16.79 -15.99
N LEU A 380 4.96 -16.06 -15.64
CA LEU A 380 4.02 -16.48 -14.60
C LEU A 380 3.29 -17.77 -14.97
N GLU A 381 2.89 -17.93 -16.24
CA GLU A 381 2.27 -19.15 -16.74
C GLU A 381 3.21 -20.36 -16.64
N ARG A 382 4.50 -20.16 -16.93
CA ARG A 382 5.53 -21.22 -16.88
C ARG A 382 5.98 -21.55 -15.46
N LEU A 383 5.86 -20.63 -14.52
CA LEU A 383 6.28 -20.81 -13.14
C LEU A 383 5.15 -21.33 -12.23
N LEU A 384 3.97 -20.71 -12.29
CA LEU A 384 2.86 -21.01 -11.38
C LEU A 384 2.08 -22.24 -11.87
N PRO A 385 1.83 -23.24 -11.01
CA PRO A 385 1.12 -24.44 -11.41
C PRO A 385 -0.34 -24.10 -11.78
N PRO A 386 -0.91 -24.75 -12.82
CA PRO A 386 -2.36 -24.68 -13.08
C PRO A 386 -3.16 -25.16 -11.85
N ALA A 387 -4.38 -24.65 -11.66
CA ALA A 387 -5.21 -24.98 -10.51
C ALA A 387 -5.45 -26.50 -10.36
N ASP A 388 -5.72 -27.19 -11.47
CA ASP A 388 -6.13 -28.61 -11.50
C ASP A 388 -5.01 -29.60 -11.85
N ALA A 389 -3.76 -29.14 -12.02
CA ALA A 389 -2.68 -30.00 -12.47
C ALA A 389 -2.08 -30.81 -11.31
N ALA A 390 -2.05 -32.14 -11.46
CA ALA A 390 -1.35 -33.02 -10.52
C ALA A 390 0.17 -32.75 -10.57
N GLN A 391 0.70 -32.12 -9.52
CA GLN A 391 2.13 -31.78 -9.43
C GLN A 391 2.93 -32.87 -8.73
N ASP A 392 4.23 -32.91 -9.01
CA ASP A 392 5.18 -33.80 -8.32
C ASP A 392 5.19 -33.46 -6.80
N PRO A 393 4.81 -34.40 -5.92
CA PRO A 393 4.76 -34.15 -4.48
C PRO A 393 6.14 -33.89 -3.85
N GLY A 394 7.24 -34.12 -4.59
CA GLY A 394 8.59 -33.78 -4.17
C GLY A 394 9.13 -32.48 -4.77
N VAL A 395 8.30 -31.64 -5.40
CA VAL A 395 8.67 -30.28 -5.85
C VAL A 395 7.78 -29.24 -5.15
N ARG A 396 8.38 -28.16 -4.64
CA ARG A 396 7.67 -27.05 -3.98
C ARG A 396 8.16 -25.69 -4.46
N LEU A 397 7.25 -24.73 -4.52
CA LEU A 397 7.54 -23.32 -4.79
C LEU A 397 6.97 -22.46 -3.66
N VAL A 398 7.81 -21.61 -3.07
CA VAL A 398 7.39 -20.64 -2.06
C VAL A 398 7.78 -19.26 -2.54
N ALA A 399 6.84 -18.34 -2.64
CA ALA A 399 7.10 -16.99 -3.12
C ALA A 399 6.73 -15.97 -2.04
N THR A 400 7.57 -14.98 -1.79
CA THR A 400 7.21 -13.83 -0.95
C THR A 400 6.71 -12.69 -1.83
N LEU A 401 5.56 -12.11 -1.51
CA LEU A 401 4.98 -11.00 -2.25
C LEU A 401 4.57 -9.88 -1.29
N ARG A 402 4.74 -8.63 -1.70
CA ARG A 402 4.15 -7.51 -0.98
C ARG A 402 2.64 -7.41 -1.18
N ALA A 403 1.92 -7.08 -0.10
CA ALA A 403 0.46 -7.02 -0.12
C ALA A 403 -0.11 -5.99 -1.12
N ASP A 404 0.61 -4.89 -1.39
CA ASP A 404 0.22 -3.85 -2.35
C ASP A 404 0.34 -4.28 -3.82
N PHE A 405 1.07 -5.37 -4.11
CA PHE A 405 1.19 -5.95 -5.45
C PHE A 405 0.25 -7.14 -5.69
N LEU A 406 -0.50 -7.54 -4.66
CA LEU A 406 -1.45 -8.64 -4.78
C LEU A 406 -2.61 -8.32 -5.73
N PRO A 407 -3.21 -7.10 -5.73
CA PRO A 407 -4.24 -6.75 -6.71
C PRO A 407 -3.73 -6.84 -8.14
N ASP A 408 -2.58 -6.22 -8.44
CA ASP A 408 -1.93 -6.27 -9.76
C ASP A 408 -1.71 -7.72 -10.24
N LEU A 409 -1.33 -8.63 -9.33
CA LEU A 409 -1.15 -10.05 -9.63
C LEU A 409 -2.48 -10.77 -9.91
N LEU A 410 -3.53 -10.45 -9.18
CA LEU A 410 -4.86 -11.08 -9.30
C LEU A 410 -5.66 -10.58 -10.51
N GLU A 411 -5.35 -9.38 -11.02
CA GLU A 411 -5.91 -8.86 -12.28
C GLU A 411 -5.43 -9.63 -13.52
N LEU A 412 -4.32 -10.36 -13.40
CA LEU A 412 -3.80 -11.15 -14.51
C LEU A 412 -4.67 -12.40 -14.77
N PRO A 413 -4.89 -12.74 -16.05
CA PRO A 413 -5.67 -13.91 -16.45
C PRO A 413 -5.22 -15.20 -15.75
N ASP A 414 -6.19 -15.98 -15.25
CA ASP A 414 -5.96 -17.33 -14.68
C ASP A 414 -5.03 -17.38 -13.44
N ILE A 415 -4.68 -16.24 -12.83
CA ILE A 415 -3.83 -16.22 -11.62
C ILE A 415 -4.62 -16.46 -10.34
N GLY A 416 -5.80 -15.83 -10.19
CA GLY A 416 -6.66 -15.98 -9.01
C GLY A 416 -6.90 -17.45 -8.60
N PRO A 417 -7.42 -18.30 -9.49
CA PRO A 417 -7.62 -19.73 -9.21
C PRO A 417 -6.34 -20.48 -8.83
N ARG A 418 -5.17 -20.08 -9.35
CA ARG A 418 -3.88 -20.71 -9.04
C ARG A 418 -3.37 -20.39 -7.63
N LEU A 419 -3.86 -19.31 -7.01
CA LEU A 419 -3.45 -18.84 -5.67
C LEU A 419 -4.48 -19.12 -4.58
N GLN A 420 -5.69 -19.59 -4.93
CA GLN A 420 -6.76 -19.91 -3.98
C GLN A 420 -6.26 -20.88 -2.88
N ASP A 421 -6.52 -20.53 -1.62
CA ASP A 421 -6.08 -21.23 -0.40
C ASP A 421 -4.56 -21.46 -0.25
N ARG A 422 -3.74 -20.85 -1.11
CA ARG A 422 -2.27 -20.99 -1.12
C ARG A 422 -1.56 -19.78 -0.54
N GLN A 423 -2.30 -18.86 0.09
CA GLN A 423 -1.76 -17.60 0.61
C GLN A 423 -1.58 -17.64 2.13
N LEU A 424 -0.38 -17.28 2.59
CA LEU A 424 -0.07 -17.01 3.99
C LEU A 424 0.12 -15.51 4.20
N ASN A 425 -0.85 -14.89 4.88
CA ASN A 425 -0.75 -13.48 5.28
C ASN A 425 0.11 -13.32 6.54
N VAL A 426 1.17 -12.51 6.45
CA VAL A 426 2.08 -12.16 7.54
C VAL A 426 1.75 -10.75 8.03
N SER A 427 1.28 -10.65 9.27
CA SER A 427 1.00 -9.38 9.94
C SER A 427 2.25 -8.82 10.65
N PRO A 428 2.31 -7.50 10.93
CA PRO A 428 3.33 -6.94 11.82
C PRO A 428 3.33 -7.63 13.19
N LEU A 429 4.50 -7.68 13.85
CA LEU A 429 4.60 -8.19 15.22
C LEU A 429 3.93 -7.22 16.22
N ASP A 430 3.27 -7.78 17.22
CA ASP A 430 2.78 -7.00 18.36
C ASP A 430 3.93 -6.61 19.31
N GLU A 431 3.64 -5.70 20.25
CA GLU A 431 4.65 -5.18 21.19
C GLU A 431 5.28 -6.28 22.05
N ALA A 432 4.51 -7.30 22.45
CA ALA A 432 5.02 -8.41 23.25
C ALA A 432 6.00 -9.28 22.46
N ALA A 433 5.71 -9.58 21.20
CA ALA A 433 6.61 -10.30 20.32
C ALA A 433 7.85 -9.46 19.95
N LEU A 434 7.70 -8.15 19.76
CA LEU A 434 8.84 -7.25 19.55
C LEU A 434 9.80 -7.22 20.74
N ILE A 435 9.29 -7.20 21.98
CA ILE A 435 10.14 -7.30 23.18
C ILE A 435 10.95 -8.60 23.17
N ARG A 436 10.36 -9.73 22.75
CA ARG A 436 11.10 -10.99 22.62
C ARG A 436 12.22 -10.90 21.58
N VAL A 437 11.91 -10.36 20.39
CA VAL A 437 12.88 -10.13 19.30
C VAL A 437 14.04 -9.23 19.75
N ILE A 438 13.76 -8.25 20.61
CA ILE A 438 14.79 -7.39 21.20
C ILE A 438 15.60 -8.15 22.25
N VAL A 439 14.97 -8.81 23.21
CA VAL A 439 15.64 -9.25 24.45
C VAL A 439 16.29 -10.63 24.31
N GLU A 440 15.63 -11.60 23.67
CA GLU A 440 16.10 -12.99 23.65
C GLU A 440 17.46 -13.12 22.93
N PRO A 441 17.67 -12.56 21.73
CA PRO A 441 18.96 -12.67 21.03
C PRO A 441 20.12 -12.02 21.79
N ALA A 442 19.88 -10.85 22.41
CA ALA A 442 20.87 -10.20 23.28
C ALA A 442 21.19 -11.03 24.52
N SER A 443 20.18 -11.67 25.12
CA SER A 443 20.35 -12.49 26.30
C SER A 443 21.19 -13.74 26.03
N VAL A 444 21.02 -14.38 24.86
CA VAL A 444 21.87 -15.49 24.40
C VAL A 444 23.33 -15.06 24.29
N ALA A 445 23.58 -13.83 23.85
CA ALA A 445 24.92 -13.23 23.79
C ALA A 445 25.43 -12.70 25.15
N GLY A 446 24.63 -12.78 26.23
CA GLY A 446 25.00 -12.29 27.55
C GLY A 446 25.01 -10.76 27.68
N VAL A 447 24.22 -10.06 26.86
CA VAL A 447 24.02 -8.61 26.88
C VAL A 447 22.66 -8.28 27.47
N THR A 448 22.60 -7.24 28.30
CA THR A 448 21.39 -6.83 29.02
C THR A 448 20.96 -5.41 28.65
N PHE A 449 19.69 -5.07 28.89
CA PHE A 449 19.15 -3.73 28.70
C PHE A 449 18.96 -3.03 30.06
N THR A 450 19.04 -1.71 30.10
CA THR A 450 18.50 -0.94 31.23
C THR A 450 17.00 -1.22 31.38
N PRO A 451 16.46 -1.37 32.62
CA PRO A 451 15.04 -1.65 32.82
C PRO A 451 14.13 -0.64 32.09
N GLY A 452 13.14 -1.13 31.35
CA GLY A 452 12.21 -0.30 30.57
C GLY A 452 12.69 0.08 29.16
N LEU A 453 13.96 -0.16 28.81
CA LEU A 453 14.50 0.23 27.49
C LEU A 453 13.94 -0.64 26.36
N ALA A 454 13.85 -1.96 26.57
CA ALA A 454 13.34 -2.86 25.54
C ALA A 454 11.85 -2.58 25.25
N GLU A 455 11.06 -2.29 26.28
CA GLU A 455 9.66 -1.89 26.18
C GLU A 455 9.52 -0.55 25.45
N ALA A 456 10.38 0.43 25.75
CA ALA A 456 10.37 1.71 25.04
C ALA A 456 10.71 1.56 23.55
N ILE A 457 11.72 0.74 23.22
CA ILE A 457 12.09 0.45 21.83
C ILE A 457 10.95 -0.28 21.11
N ALA A 458 10.33 -1.28 21.74
CA ALA A 458 9.21 -2.02 21.17
C ALA A 458 7.98 -1.15 20.93
N ALA A 459 7.63 -0.28 21.88
CA ALA A 459 6.51 0.65 21.77
C ALA A 459 6.71 1.71 20.67
N GLU A 460 7.96 2.12 20.41
CA GLU A 460 8.29 3.01 19.31
C GLU A 460 8.26 2.27 17.97
N ALA A 461 8.88 1.09 17.91
CA ALA A 461 8.89 0.26 16.71
C ALA A 461 7.48 -0.16 16.27
N SER A 462 6.58 -0.51 17.18
CA SER A 462 5.21 -0.95 16.84
C SER A 462 4.38 0.14 16.15
N ARG A 463 4.73 1.41 16.32
CA ARG A 463 4.06 2.56 15.67
C ARG A 463 4.65 2.92 14.32
N ALA A 464 5.87 2.47 14.02
CA ALA A 464 6.56 2.76 12.78
C ALA A 464 6.10 1.83 11.64
N ALA A 465 5.90 2.38 10.44
CA ALA A 465 5.56 1.58 9.26
C ALA A 465 6.78 0.75 8.81
N GLY A 466 6.64 -0.57 8.65
CA GLY A 466 7.77 -1.44 8.29
C GLY A 466 8.81 -1.56 9.42
N SER A 467 8.32 -1.81 10.63
CA SER A 467 9.05 -1.65 11.89
C SER A 467 10.27 -2.54 12.08
N LEU A 468 10.32 -3.74 11.49
CA LEU A 468 11.37 -4.70 11.79
C LEU A 468 12.74 -4.31 11.23
N PRO A 469 12.89 -3.92 9.94
CA PRO A 469 14.15 -3.42 9.42
C PRO A 469 14.70 -2.21 10.19
N LEU A 470 13.83 -1.28 10.60
CA LEU A 470 14.25 -0.12 11.39
C LEU A 470 14.68 -0.54 12.79
N LEU A 471 13.89 -1.38 13.45
CA LEU A 471 14.23 -1.94 14.75
C LEU A 471 15.58 -2.66 14.70
N GLU A 472 15.76 -3.59 13.77
CA GLU A 472 16.99 -4.34 13.58
C GLU A 472 18.18 -3.42 13.30
N PHE A 473 17.99 -2.39 12.46
CA PHE A 473 19.02 -1.37 12.21
C PHE A 473 19.42 -0.65 13.50
N THR A 474 18.44 -0.14 14.24
CA THR A 474 18.66 0.58 15.49
C THR A 474 19.33 -0.29 16.54
N LEU A 475 18.89 -1.55 16.71
CA LEU A 475 19.52 -2.49 17.63
C LEU A 475 20.96 -2.83 17.21
N THR A 476 21.22 -2.94 15.90
CA THR A 476 22.57 -3.18 15.39
C THR A 476 23.49 -1.98 15.69
N GLU A 477 23.02 -0.73 15.49
CA GLU A 477 23.79 0.46 15.87
C GLU A 477 23.98 0.57 17.39
N LEU A 478 22.92 0.29 18.14
CA LEU A 478 22.92 0.32 19.60
C LEU A 478 23.90 -0.72 20.17
N TRP A 479 24.05 -1.87 19.52
CA TRP A 479 24.97 -2.94 19.94
C TRP A 479 26.41 -2.45 20.08
N ALA A 480 26.89 -1.62 19.17
CA ALA A 480 28.26 -1.10 19.21
C ALA A 480 28.47 -0.02 20.28
N LEU A 481 27.38 0.52 20.84
CA LEU A 481 27.39 1.51 21.91
C LEU A 481 27.22 0.88 23.31
N GLN A 482 27.25 -0.44 23.41
CA GLN A 482 27.17 -1.14 24.70
C GLN A 482 28.38 -0.83 25.59
N HIS A 483 28.12 -0.76 26.90
CA HIS A 483 29.15 -0.63 27.91
C HIS A 483 28.96 -1.73 28.96
N ASP A 484 30.02 -2.51 29.24
CA ASP A 484 29.96 -3.67 30.14
C ASP A 484 28.83 -4.66 29.84
N ARG A 485 28.59 -4.94 28.54
CA ARG A 485 27.48 -5.78 28.04
C ARG A 485 26.10 -5.28 28.48
N ARG A 486 25.95 -3.96 28.58
CA ARG A 486 24.69 -3.31 28.87
C ARG A 486 24.37 -2.22 27.85
N LEU A 487 23.14 -2.27 27.32
CA LEU A 487 22.54 -1.24 26.48
C LEU A 487 21.75 -0.26 27.35
N SER A 488 21.92 1.03 27.09
CA SER A 488 21.40 2.11 27.95
C SER A 488 20.47 3.06 27.19
N PHE A 489 19.59 3.74 27.94
CA PHE A 489 18.76 4.81 27.41
C PHE A 489 19.58 5.94 26.79
N ASP A 490 20.71 6.31 27.39
CA ASP A 490 21.56 7.39 26.87
C ASP A 490 22.12 7.03 25.48
N SER A 491 22.62 5.80 25.32
CA SER A 491 23.08 5.28 24.03
C SER A 491 21.95 5.26 23.00
N TYR A 492 20.75 4.83 23.38
CA TYR A 492 19.59 4.79 22.50
C TYR A 492 19.10 6.17 22.07
N GLN A 493 19.00 7.12 23.00
CA GLN A 493 18.61 8.50 22.71
C GLN A 493 19.63 9.20 21.81
N SER A 494 20.92 8.90 21.96
CA SER A 494 21.97 9.45 21.10
C SER A 494 21.80 9.07 19.62
N LEU A 495 21.17 7.92 19.34
CA LEU A 495 20.83 7.48 17.98
C LEU A 495 19.54 8.13 17.43
N GLY A 496 18.77 8.82 18.27
CA GLY A 496 17.50 9.44 17.87
C GLY A 496 16.33 8.45 17.77
N GLY A 497 16.38 7.31 18.44
CA GLY A 497 15.30 6.32 18.46
C GLY A 497 15.30 5.37 17.24
N VAL A 498 14.18 4.68 17.03
CA VAL A 498 14.00 3.71 15.93
C VAL A 498 14.05 4.42 14.57
N SER A 499 13.26 5.47 14.38
CA SER A 499 13.25 6.23 13.11
C SER A 499 14.51 7.08 12.93
N GLY A 500 15.07 7.64 14.00
CA GLY A 500 16.22 8.54 13.91
C GLY A 500 17.53 7.84 13.55
N ALA A 501 17.73 6.59 13.98
CA ALA A 501 19.00 5.89 13.80
C ALA A 501 19.39 5.73 12.32
N LEU A 502 18.44 5.29 11.48
CA LEU A 502 18.68 5.12 10.05
C LEU A 502 18.95 6.45 9.36
N ASN A 503 18.18 7.49 9.69
CA ASN A 503 18.37 8.83 9.13
C ASN A 503 19.74 9.41 9.48
N GLN A 504 20.17 9.30 10.76
CA GLN A 504 21.48 9.80 11.19
C GLN A 504 22.63 9.06 10.49
N HIS A 505 22.51 7.74 10.33
CA HIS A 505 23.48 6.93 9.61
C HIS A 505 23.58 7.34 8.15
N ALA A 506 22.45 7.41 7.45
CA ALA A 506 22.40 7.81 6.03
C ALA A 506 22.93 9.24 5.82
N GLU A 507 22.61 10.17 6.71
CA GLU A 507 23.12 11.55 6.63
C GLU A 507 24.63 11.62 6.91
N LYS A 508 25.16 10.79 7.82
CA LYS A 508 26.61 10.69 8.06
C LYS A 508 27.33 10.16 6.83
N ALA A 509 26.80 9.11 6.21
CA ALA A 509 27.31 8.53 4.97
C ALA A 509 27.31 9.57 3.83
N TYR A 510 26.19 10.27 3.66
CA TYR A 510 26.06 11.35 2.68
C TYR A 510 27.11 12.45 2.89
N ARG A 511 27.28 12.95 4.12
CA ARG A 511 28.27 14.00 4.42
C ARG A 511 29.70 13.59 4.10
N LEU A 512 30.05 12.31 4.29
CA LEU A 512 31.36 11.78 3.93
C LEU A 512 31.60 11.84 2.41
N LEU A 513 30.58 11.47 1.62
CA LEU A 513 30.63 11.48 0.16
C LEU A 513 30.60 12.91 -0.39
N ALA A 514 29.77 13.78 0.16
CA ALA A 514 29.61 15.18 -0.23
C ALA A 514 30.87 16.03 -0.02
N GLN A 515 31.86 15.54 0.75
CA GLN A 515 33.19 16.19 0.84
C GLN A 515 34.00 16.06 -0.46
N HIS A 516 33.72 15.05 -1.28
CA HIS A 516 34.52 14.68 -2.44
C HIS A 516 33.72 14.59 -3.75
N LEU A 517 32.39 14.67 -3.68
CA LEU A 517 31.46 14.50 -4.79
C LEU A 517 30.35 15.56 -4.74
N ASP A 518 29.89 15.99 -5.92
CA ASP A 518 28.83 16.98 -6.04
C ASP A 518 27.45 16.39 -5.69
N GLU A 519 26.65 17.15 -4.92
CA GLU A 519 25.29 16.76 -4.51
C GLU A 519 24.38 16.34 -5.70
N PRO A 520 24.33 17.07 -6.84
CA PRO A 520 23.46 16.68 -7.96
C PRO A 520 23.76 15.28 -8.52
N ARG A 521 25.03 14.85 -8.48
CA ARG A 521 25.42 13.50 -8.96
C ARG A 521 24.98 12.41 -7.99
N ILE A 522 25.15 12.65 -6.69
CA ILE A 522 24.69 11.72 -5.65
C ILE A 522 23.16 11.60 -5.70
N ARG A 523 22.46 12.74 -5.80
CA ARG A 523 21.00 12.80 -5.94
C ARG A 523 20.52 11.99 -7.14
N ARG A 524 21.11 12.19 -8.32
CA ARG A 524 20.75 11.45 -9.54
C ARG A 524 20.90 9.94 -9.38
N VAL A 525 22.04 9.49 -8.82
CA VAL A 525 22.30 8.05 -8.61
C VAL A 525 21.25 7.43 -7.69
N LEU A 526 20.91 8.10 -6.58
CA LEU A 526 19.91 7.58 -5.64
C LEU A 526 18.50 7.60 -6.24
N LEU A 527 18.10 8.67 -6.92
CA LEU A 527 16.78 8.77 -7.55
C LEU A 527 16.61 7.77 -8.70
N SER A 528 17.67 7.42 -9.43
CA SER A 528 17.60 6.38 -10.46
C SER A 528 17.20 5.00 -9.92
N MET A 529 17.44 4.76 -8.61
CA MET A 529 17.09 3.50 -7.93
C MET A 529 15.73 3.58 -7.20
N VAL A 530 14.92 4.61 -7.48
CA VAL A 530 13.59 4.81 -6.87
C VAL A 530 12.55 5.02 -7.98
N ARG A 531 11.38 4.39 -7.84
CA ARG A 531 10.17 4.74 -8.59
C ARG A 531 9.08 5.20 -7.62
N ALA A 532 8.58 6.43 -7.80
CA ALA A 532 7.51 6.99 -6.98
C ALA A 532 6.13 6.68 -7.59
N ARG A 533 5.22 6.03 -6.83
CA ARG A 533 3.80 5.85 -7.21
C ARG A 533 2.93 6.85 -6.42
N GLY A 534 3.19 8.15 -6.58
CA GLY A 534 2.48 9.22 -5.83
C GLY A 534 3.18 9.72 -4.55
N GLY A 535 4.52 9.80 -4.57
CA GLY A 535 5.33 10.37 -3.49
C GLY A 535 6.29 9.36 -2.83
N ALA A 536 7.00 9.80 -1.77
CA ALA A 536 8.02 9.00 -1.08
C ALA A 536 7.44 7.85 -0.25
N THR A 537 6.18 7.97 0.20
CA THR A 537 5.51 6.93 1.02
C THR A 537 5.15 5.68 0.21
N SER A 538 4.77 5.87 -1.05
CA SER A 538 4.46 4.80 -2.02
C SER A 538 5.63 4.49 -2.95
N ALA A 539 6.77 5.14 -2.77
CA ALA A 539 7.97 4.87 -3.54
C ALA A 539 8.51 3.47 -3.28
N VAL A 540 8.95 2.83 -4.37
CA VAL A 540 9.57 1.51 -4.37
C VAL A 540 11.00 1.64 -4.86
N ARG A 541 11.88 0.80 -4.33
CA ARG A 541 13.24 0.69 -4.85
C ARG A 541 13.22 -0.09 -6.17
N VAL A 542 14.11 0.27 -7.08
CA VAL A 542 14.32 -0.45 -8.35
C VAL A 542 15.79 -0.75 -8.57
N THR A 543 16.04 -1.86 -9.26
CA THR A 543 17.38 -2.29 -9.62
C THR A 543 17.85 -1.57 -10.88
N VAL A 544 19.03 -0.96 -10.82
CA VAL A 544 19.64 -0.20 -11.91
C VAL A 544 20.89 -0.90 -12.43
N HIS A 545 21.03 -1.00 -13.75
CA HIS A 545 22.21 -1.58 -14.38
C HIS A 545 23.35 -0.56 -14.49
N ARG A 546 24.60 -1.02 -14.40
CA ARG A 546 25.82 -0.20 -14.53
C ARG A 546 25.85 0.65 -15.79
N ALA A 547 25.32 0.13 -16.90
CA ALA A 547 25.23 0.85 -18.17
C ALA A 547 24.40 2.15 -18.06
N HIS A 548 23.35 2.13 -17.23
CA HIS A 548 22.48 3.30 -17.01
C HIS A 548 23.19 4.38 -16.16
N LEU A 549 23.93 3.97 -15.13
CA LEU A 549 24.69 4.91 -14.28
C LEU A 549 25.97 5.45 -14.97
N GLY A 550 26.52 4.73 -15.95
CA GLY A 550 27.69 5.15 -16.70
C GLY A 550 28.88 5.50 -15.81
N LYS A 551 29.34 6.76 -15.88
CA LYS A 551 30.48 7.26 -15.07
C LYS A 551 30.17 7.38 -13.58
N ASP A 552 28.90 7.44 -13.21
CA ASP A 552 28.46 7.58 -11.82
C ASP A 552 28.31 6.23 -11.09
N TRP A 553 28.57 5.11 -11.78
CA TRP A 553 28.61 3.78 -11.14
C TRP A 553 29.51 3.74 -9.90
N TYR A 554 30.63 4.45 -9.92
CA TYR A 554 31.53 4.54 -8.77
C TYR A 554 30.86 5.13 -7.52
N ILE A 555 29.87 6.02 -7.67
CA ILE A 555 29.09 6.55 -6.54
C ILE A 555 28.23 5.44 -5.93
N ALA A 556 27.59 4.60 -6.76
CA ALA A 556 26.87 3.44 -6.28
C ALA A 556 27.81 2.44 -5.56
N GLN A 557 29.05 2.27 -6.04
CA GLN A 557 30.06 1.46 -5.35
C GLN A 557 30.45 2.02 -3.98
N LEU A 558 30.59 3.34 -3.87
CA LEU A 558 30.87 3.99 -2.59
C LEU A 558 29.69 3.91 -1.60
N LEU A 559 28.46 4.06 -2.10
CA LEU A 559 27.24 3.92 -1.28
C LEU A 559 26.99 2.46 -0.86
N ALA A 560 27.49 1.51 -1.64
CA ALA A 560 27.43 0.08 -1.34
C ALA A 560 28.60 -0.44 -0.52
N ASP A 561 29.54 0.44 -0.17
CA ASP A 561 30.64 0.08 0.72
C ASP A 561 30.08 -0.58 2.00
N PRO A 562 30.69 -1.68 2.49
CA PRO A 562 30.21 -2.38 3.69
C PRO A 562 30.08 -1.50 4.93
N GLU A 563 30.74 -0.34 4.97
CA GLU A 563 30.59 0.66 6.03
C GLU A 563 29.33 1.52 5.89
N GLN A 564 28.92 1.84 4.67
CA GLN A 564 27.77 2.71 4.40
C GLN A 564 26.46 1.91 4.24
N ARG A 565 26.49 0.80 3.49
CA ARG A 565 25.36 -0.12 3.22
C ARG A 565 24.05 0.59 2.85
N LEU A 566 24.12 1.72 2.13
CA LEU A 566 22.94 2.41 1.63
C LEU A 566 22.45 1.83 0.31
N VAL A 567 23.38 1.26 -0.45
CA VAL A 567 23.14 0.57 -1.73
C VAL A 567 23.63 -0.87 -1.62
N VAL A 568 23.01 -1.78 -2.35
CA VAL A 568 23.45 -3.16 -2.54
C VAL A 568 23.82 -3.33 -4.01
N LEU A 569 25.01 -3.88 -4.26
CA LEU A 569 25.41 -4.28 -5.60
C LEU A 569 25.10 -5.76 -5.80
N GLY A 570 24.82 -6.14 -7.04
CA GLY A 570 24.72 -7.56 -7.38
C GLY A 570 23.33 -8.16 -7.24
N SER A 571 22.33 -7.42 -6.73
CA SER A 571 21.01 -7.97 -6.37
C SER A 571 20.26 -8.56 -7.57
N GLY A 572 20.44 -7.99 -8.76
CA GLY A 572 19.92 -8.51 -10.04
C GLY A 572 21.00 -9.07 -10.98
N GLY A 573 22.22 -9.33 -10.47
CA GLY A 573 23.38 -9.74 -11.27
C GLY A 573 24.61 -8.82 -11.07
N PRO A 574 25.81 -9.24 -11.51
CA PRO A 574 27.10 -8.66 -11.08
C PRO A 574 27.30 -7.16 -11.37
N ASP A 575 26.54 -6.58 -12.31
CA ASP A 575 26.62 -5.17 -12.72
C ASP A 575 25.33 -4.38 -12.38
N THR A 576 24.66 -4.73 -11.27
CA THR A 576 23.43 -4.07 -10.82
C THR A 576 23.59 -3.39 -9.47
N ALA A 577 22.85 -2.31 -9.23
CA ALA A 577 22.83 -1.54 -7.98
C ALA A 577 21.38 -1.21 -7.58
N GLU A 578 21.12 -1.22 -6.28
CA GLU A 578 19.78 -1.00 -5.71
C GLU A 578 19.88 -0.39 -4.32
N ILE A 579 18.90 0.41 -3.88
CA ILE A 579 18.83 0.87 -2.49
C ILE A 579 18.66 -0.32 -1.54
N ALA A 580 19.46 -0.32 -0.46
CA ALA A 580 19.55 -1.47 0.46
C ALA A 580 18.22 -1.84 1.13
N HIS A 581 17.35 -0.87 1.41
CA HIS A 581 15.99 -1.08 1.89
C HIS A 581 15.09 0.13 1.62
N GLU A 582 13.79 -0.08 1.38
CA GLU A 582 12.79 0.99 1.23
C GLU A 582 12.67 1.93 2.43
N ALA A 583 13.11 1.46 3.60
CA ALA A 583 13.11 2.25 4.81
C ALA A 583 14.05 3.48 4.67
N LEU A 584 15.09 3.36 3.85
CA LEU A 584 15.95 4.49 3.51
C LEU A 584 15.21 5.56 2.71
N ILE A 585 14.28 5.18 1.84
CA ILE A 585 13.53 6.16 1.03
C ILE A 585 12.60 6.99 1.92
N ARG A 586 12.03 6.36 2.94
CA ARG A 586 11.01 6.95 3.83
C ARG A 586 11.61 7.70 5.01
N GLU A 587 12.56 7.09 5.72
CA GLU A 587 13.10 7.64 6.97
C GLU A 587 14.29 8.59 6.75
N TRP A 588 15.03 8.48 5.63
CA TRP A 588 16.08 9.44 5.33
C TRP A 588 15.46 10.71 4.76
N ALA A 589 15.31 11.72 5.61
CA ALA A 589 14.59 12.95 5.29
C ALA A 589 15.06 13.63 4.00
N ARG A 590 16.37 13.56 3.69
CA ARG A 590 16.95 14.12 2.46
C ARG A 590 16.50 13.37 1.21
N LEU A 591 16.55 12.04 1.24
CA LEU A 591 16.12 11.22 0.09
C LEU A 591 14.61 11.32 -0.10
N ALA A 592 13.83 11.28 0.99
CA ALA A 592 12.39 11.50 0.94
C ALA A 592 12.05 12.84 0.27
N ALA A 593 12.69 13.93 0.68
CA ALA A 593 12.50 15.25 0.06
C ALA A 593 12.88 15.26 -1.42
N TRP A 594 14.00 14.63 -1.79
CA TRP A 594 14.38 14.52 -3.20
C TRP A 594 13.38 13.72 -4.04
N VAL A 595 12.77 12.67 -3.49
CA VAL A 595 11.76 11.86 -4.18
C VAL A 595 10.47 12.65 -4.35
N GLU A 596 10.05 13.42 -3.34
CA GLU A 596 8.89 14.32 -3.45
C GLU A 596 9.12 15.41 -4.52
N GLU A 597 10.31 16.02 -4.54
CA GLU A 597 10.70 16.99 -5.58
C GLU A 597 10.79 16.38 -6.98
N ASP A 598 11.04 15.08 -7.10
CA ASP A 598 11.15 14.36 -8.39
C ASP A 598 9.83 13.72 -8.83
N ALA A 599 8.78 13.78 -8.01
CA ALA A 599 7.52 13.07 -8.24
C ALA A 599 6.87 13.43 -9.59
N ASP A 600 6.86 14.72 -9.95
CA ASP A 600 6.31 15.20 -11.22
C ASP A 600 7.05 14.63 -12.44
N PHE A 601 8.38 14.58 -12.37
CA PHE A 601 9.22 14.01 -13.44
C PHE A 601 9.01 12.51 -13.56
N GLN A 602 8.98 11.78 -12.43
CA GLN A 602 8.78 10.33 -12.41
C GLN A 602 7.38 9.93 -12.91
N GLN A 603 6.36 10.70 -12.56
CA GLN A 603 4.99 10.46 -13.04
C GLN A 603 4.88 10.69 -14.54
N TRP A 604 5.47 11.79 -15.05
CA TRP A 604 5.55 12.02 -16.49
C TRP A 604 6.32 10.90 -17.20
N LEU A 605 7.49 10.53 -16.67
CA LEU A 605 8.35 9.52 -17.27
C LEU A 605 7.67 8.16 -17.35
N ALA A 606 7.01 7.71 -16.28
CA ALA A 606 6.28 6.44 -16.26
C ALA A 606 5.19 6.37 -17.35
N VAL A 607 4.47 7.47 -17.54
CA VAL A 607 3.40 7.60 -18.52
C VAL A 607 3.93 7.61 -19.97
N VAL A 608 5.15 8.13 -20.20
CA VAL A 608 5.78 8.13 -21.52
C VAL A 608 6.50 6.80 -21.80
N GLU A 609 7.09 6.16 -20.79
CA GLU A 609 7.69 4.82 -20.89
C GLU A 609 6.64 3.78 -21.32
N GLU A 610 5.44 3.80 -20.74
CA GLU A 610 4.34 2.92 -21.12
C GLU A 610 3.98 3.07 -22.60
N ARG A 611 3.88 4.30 -23.10
CA ARG A 611 3.63 4.55 -24.53
C ARG A 611 4.79 4.16 -25.43
N ALA A 612 6.03 4.30 -24.96
CA ALA A 612 7.21 3.85 -25.69
C ALA A 612 7.21 2.33 -25.85
N THR A 613 6.69 1.57 -24.88
CA THR A 613 6.53 0.12 -25.02
C THR A 613 5.47 -0.26 -26.06
N GLU A 614 4.41 0.55 -26.19
CA GLU A 614 3.32 0.33 -27.17
C GLU A 614 3.62 0.95 -28.55
N ALA A 615 4.75 1.66 -28.69
CA ALA A 615 5.09 2.49 -29.85
C ALA A 615 4.00 3.53 -30.22
N ASP A 616 3.31 4.02 -29.20
CA ASP A 616 2.16 4.93 -29.33
C ASP A 616 2.63 6.38 -29.46
N LEU A 617 2.29 7.03 -30.58
CA LEU A 617 2.69 8.41 -30.86
C LEU A 617 2.28 9.37 -29.75
N LEU A 618 3.18 10.30 -29.42
CA LEU A 618 2.91 11.35 -28.44
C LEU A 618 2.05 12.46 -29.04
N SER A 619 1.10 12.98 -28.26
CA SER A 619 0.35 14.18 -28.63
C SER A 619 1.24 15.44 -28.60
N ALA A 620 0.83 16.50 -29.30
CA ALA A 620 1.54 17.78 -29.30
C ALA A 620 1.75 18.34 -27.87
N THR A 621 0.75 18.19 -26.98
CA THR A 621 0.84 18.64 -25.57
C THR A 621 1.92 17.87 -24.81
N ARG A 622 2.01 16.55 -25.01
CA ARG A 622 3.04 15.72 -24.36
C ARG A 622 4.42 15.92 -24.95
N LEU A 623 4.51 16.25 -26.23
CA LEU A 623 5.76 16.68 -26.86
C LEU A 623 6.27 18.00 -26.26
N ALA A 624 5.38 18.96 -25.97
CA ALA A 624 5.75 20.20 -25.29
C ALA A 624 6.26 19.96 -23.84
N GLU A 625 5.62 19.05 -23.10
CA GLU A 625 6.12 18.60 -21.79
C GLU A 625 7.46 17.86 -21.91
N ALA A 626 7.61 17.03 -22.93
CA ALA A 626 8.86 16.33 -23.21
C ALA A 626 10.00 17.30 -23.55
N ASP A 627 9.72 18.38 -24.30
CA ASP A 627 10.69 19.42 -24.63
C ASP A 627 11.17 20.17 -23.37
N ARG A 628 10.27 20.42 -22.43
CA ARG A 628 10.63 20.99 -21.12
C ARG A 628 11.62 20.07 -20.39
N TRP A 629 11.32 18.78 -20.29
CA TRP A 629 12.18 17.82 -19.59
C TRP A 629 13.48 17.50 -20.33
N LEU A 630 13.48 17.53 -21.66
CA LEU A 630 14.72 17.46 -22.46
C LEU A 630 15.61 18.69 -22.19
N GLY A 631 15.02 19.88 -22.00
CA GLY A 631 15.76 21.08 -21.61
C GLY A 631 16.32 21.02 -20.20
N GLU A 632 15.54 20.53 -19.24
CA GLU A 632 15.90 20.50 -17.82
C GLU A 632 16.79 19.29 -17.45
N ARG A 633 16.53 18.11 -18.03
CA ARG A 633 17.06 16.80 -17.60
C ARG A 633 17.25 15.76 -18.72
N ALA A 634 17.72 16.14 -19.91
CA ALA A 634 17.93 15.20 -21.03
C ALA A 634 18.72 13.92 -20.68
N ALA A 635 19.68 13.99 -19.76
CA ALA A 635 20.51 12.84 -19.39
C ALA A 635 19.77 11.76 -18.58
N ASP A 636 18.60 12.09 -18.02
CA ASP A 636 17.82 11.20 -17.16
C ASP A 636 16.68 10.50 -17.95
N ILE A 637 16.52 10.83 -19.24
CA ILE A 637 15.49 10.26 -20.12
C ILE A 637 16.05 9.00 -20.83
N PRO A 638 15.38 7.84 -20.72
CA PRO A 638 15.80 6.61 -21.40
C PRO A 638 15.83 6.75 -22.93
N GLY A 639 16.75 6.03 -23.59
CA GLY A 639 16.91 6.08 -25.05
C GLY A 639 15.62 5.78 -25.83
N ALA A 640 14.88 4.74 -25.44
CA ALA A 640 13.61 4.38 -26.10
C ALA A 640 12.56 5.50 -26.01
N VAL A 641 12.55 6.26 -24.91
CA VAL A 641 11.66 7.42 -24.75
C VAL A 641 12.13 8.58 -25.63
N ALA A 642 13.44 8.83 -25.69
CA ALA A 642 14.01 9.84 -26.59
C ALA A 642 13.71 9.53 -28.06
N ASP A 643 13.85 8.26 -28.46
CA ASP A 643 13.54 7.77 -29.80
C ASP A 643 12.05 7.96 -30.13
N LEU A 644 11.14 7.65 -29.18
CA LEU A 644 9.70 7.91 -29.35
C LEU A 644 9.39 9.40 -29.52
N ILE A 645 10.06 10.27 -28.74
CA ILE A 645 9.89 11.72 -28.83
C ILE A 645 10.33 12.22 -30.20
N GLU A 646 11.48 11.76 -30.70
CA GLU A 646 11.98 12.12 -32.04
C GLU A 646 11.05 11.60 -33.13
N PHE A 647 10.66 10.32 -33.07
CA PHE A 647 9.74 9.70 -34.02
C PHE A 647 8.38 10.42 -34.05
N SER A 648 7.80 10.73 -32.89
CA SER A 648 6.53 11.45 -32.79
C SER A 648 6.63 12.86 -33.37
N ARG A 649 7.78 13.52 -33.18
CA ARG A 649 8.05 14.85 -33.75
C ARG A 649 8.14 14.80 -35.28
N ASP A 650 8.82 13.80 -35.81
CA ASP A 650 8.98 13.61 -37.26
C ASP A 650 7.65 13.30 -37.94
N GLU A 651 6.82 12.42 -37.37
CA GLU A 651 5.49 12.09 -37.90
C GLU A 651 4.55 13.29 -37.90
N ILE A 652 4.47 14.06 -36.80
CA ILE A 652 3.65 15.29 -36.76
C ILE A 652 4.12 16.28 -37.82
N THR A 653 5.44 16.43 -38.01
CA THR A 653 6.00 17.31 -39.04
C THR A 653 5.68 16.81 -40.47
N ALA A 654 5.71 15.49 -40.69
CA ALA A 654 5.37 14.88 -41.96
C ALA A 654 3.88 15.01 -42.31
N GLN A 655 3.00 14.85 -41.32
CA GLN A 655 1.56 15.05 -41.45
C GLN A 655 1.25 16.51 -41.82
N GLN A 656 1.87 17.47 -41.14
CA GLN A 656 1.75 18.89 -41.48
C GLN A 656 2.22 19.21 -42.91
N ARG A 657 3.34 18.63 -43.36
CA ARG A 657 3.81 18.80 -44.76
C ARG A 657 2.84 18.21 -45.77
N THR A 658 2.23 17.07 -45.46
CA THR A 658 1.27 16.39 -46.33
C THR A 658 -0.01 17.22 -46.47
N GLU A 659 -0.51 17.77 -45.36
CA GLU A 659 -1.64 18.71 -45.38
C GLU A 659 -1.33 19.98 -46.19
N GLN A 660 -0.12 20.53 -46.04
CA GLN A 660 0.33 21.67 -46.84
C GLN A 660 0.43 21.33 -48.33
N MET A 661 0.94 20.16 -48.71
CA MET A 661 0.99 19.72 -50.12
C MET A 661 -0.41 19.45 -50.68
N LEU A 662 -1.33 18.90 -49.87
CA LEU A 662 -2.70 18.66 -50.26
C LEU A 662 -3.44 19.98 -50.49
N SER A 663 -3.26 20.96 -49.58
CA SER A 663 -3.78 22.32 -49.73
C SER A 663 -3.20 22.99 -50.98
N ALA A 664 -1.89 22.91 -51.21
CA ALA A 664 -1.25 23.47 -52.40
C ALA A 664 -1.72 22.78 -53.70
N SER A 665 -1.97 21.47 -53.67
CA SER A 665 -2.53 20.73 -54.81
C SER A 665 -3.98 21.11 -55.08
N GLN A 666 -4.79 21.33 -54.04
CA GLN A 666 -6.16 21.82 -54.15
C GLN A 666 -6.17 23.25 -54.72
N GLU A 667 -5.27 24.12 -54.27
CA GLU A 667 -5.08 25.47 -54.84
C GLU A 667 -4.64 25.43 -56.31
N LEU A 668 -3.71 24.55 -56.69
CA LEU A 668 -3.25 24.42 -58.08
C LEU A 668 -4.37 23.88 -58.99
N THR A 669 -5.20 22.98 -58.47
CA THR A 669 -6.37 22.44 -59.18
C THR A 669 -7.45 23.53 -59.36
N ALA A 670 -7.64 24.37 -58.33
CA ALA A 670 -8.48 25.55 -58.41
C ALA A 670 -7.94 26.57 -59.43
N GLN A 671 -6.62 26.80 -59.48
CA GLN A 671 -5.97 27.68 -60.48
C GLN A 671 -6.11 27.18 -61.92
N LEU A 672 -6.10 25.87 -62.15
CA LEU A 672 -6.32 25.27 -63.48
C LEU A 672 -7.78 25.40 -63.94
N GLN A 673 -8.72 25.19 -63.03
CA GLN A 673 -10.15 25.42 -63.29
C GLN A 673 -10.44 26.92 -63.53
N GLN A 674 -9.76 27.78 -62.78
CA GLN A 674 -9.85 29.24 -62.92
C GLN A 674 -9.29 29.73 -64.25
N ARG A 675 -8.10 29.29 -64.69
CA ARG A 675 -7.53 29.68 -66.01
C ARG A 675 -8.40 29.23 -67.20
N SER A 676 -9.07 28.09 -67.07
CA SER A 676 -10.00 27.59 -68.09
C SER A 676 -11.26 28.45 -68.18
N ALA A 677 -11.78 28.92 -67.04
CA ALA A 677 -12.95 29.79 -66.97
C ALA A 677 -12.63 31.26 -67.35
N GLU A 678 -11.41 31.72 -67.05
CA GLU A 678 -10.92 33.08 -67.32
C GLU A 678 -10.85 33.41 -68.82
N LEU A 679 -10.46 32.47 -69.69
CA LEU A 679 -10.35 32.70 -71.14
C LEU A 679 -11.71 33.00 -71.81
N GLU A 680 -12.79 32.38 -71.31
CA GLU A 680 -14.13 32.51 -71.90
C GLU A 680 -14.91 33.71 -71.33
N ALA A 681 -14.62 34.10 -70.08
CA ALA A 681 -15.25 35.23 -69.40
C ALA A 681 -14.52 36.58 -69.64
N SER A 682 -13.19 36.56 -69.82
CA SER A 682 -12.33 37.74 -70.01
C SER A 682 -12.71 38.59 -71.24
N GLN A 683 -13.32 38.00 -72.27
CA GLN A 683 -13.60 38.73 -73.50
C GLN A 683 -14.83 39.66 -73.43
N ARG A 684 -15.73 39.50 -72.45
CA ARG A 684 -17.02 40.21 -72.46
C ARG A 684 -17.34 41.00 -71.19
N ALA A 685 -16.72 40.69 -70.06
CA ALA A 685 -16.99 41.38 -68.79
C ALA A 685 -15.99 42.50 -68.45
N LEU A 686 -14.80 42.50 -69.05
CA LEU A 686 -13.64 43.34 -68.67
C LEU A 686 -13.77 44.85 -68.91
N GLN A 687 -14.71 45.31 -69.74
CA GLN A 687 -14.84 46.75 -70.06
C GLN A 687 -15.83 47.51 -69.17
N ALA A 688 -16.78 46.84 -68.51
CA ALA A 688 -17.86 47.51 -67.79
C ALA A 688 -17.86 47.24 -66.28
N SER A 689 -17.25 46.15 -65.82
CA SER A 689 -17.32 45.72 -64.41
C SER A 689 -16.14 46.18 -63.53
N ASN A 690 -15.03 46.63 -64.13
CA ASN A 690 -13.78 46.90 -63.37
C ASN A 690 -13.89 48.06 -62.38
N THR A 691 -14.62 49.13 -62.70
CA THR A 691 -14.67 50.32 -61.84
C THR A 691 -15.65 50.19 -60.67
N GLU A 692 -16.69 49.35 -60.79
CA GLU A 692 -17.63 49.08 -59.69
C GLU A 692 -17.12 47.95 -58.78
N LEU A 693 -16.42 46.96 -59.33
CA LEU A 693 -15.83 45.87 -58.54
C LEU A 693 -14.66 46.32 -57.68
N GLU A 694 -13.80 47.24 -58.12
CA GLU A 694 -12.65 47.71 -57.32
C GLU A 694 -13.10 48.34 -55.98
N HIS A 695 -14.16 49.14 -56.00
CA HIS A 695 -14.66 49.81 -54.78
C HIS A 695 -15.40 48.85 -53.83
N LYS A 696 -16.13 47.86 -54.37
CA LYS A 696 -16.75 46.80 -53.56
C LYS A 696 -15.73 45.78 -53.05
N ALA A 697 -14.68 45.49 -53.83
CA ALA A 697 -13.62 44.56 -53.47
C ALA A 697 -12.73 45.12 -52.34
N GLU A 698 -12.44 46.43 -52.33
CA GLU A 698 -11.72 47.05 -51.20
C GLU A 698 -12.53 47.01 -49.89
N LEU A 699 -13.85 47.22 -49.98
CA LEU A 699 -14.73 47.14 -48.81
C LEU A 699 -14.86 45.70 -48.30
N LEU A 700 -15.04 44.73 -49.20
CA LEU A 700 -15.12 43.30 -48.88
C LEU A 700 -13.78 42.75 -48.39
N ALA A 701 -12.64 43.21 -48.91
CA ALA A 701 -11.32 42.79 -48.42
C ALA A 701 -10.99 43.38 -47.05
N ARG A 702 -11.58 44.52 -46.67
CA ARG A 702 -11.54 45.01 -45.27
C ARG A 702 -12.45 44.16 -44.38
N GLN A 703 -13.68 43.91 -44.82
CA GLN A 703 -14.63 43.08 -44.06
C GLN A 703 -14.14 41.64 -43.86
N ASN A 704 -13.55 41.02 -44.88
CA ASN A 704 -13.02 39.67 -44.79
C ASN A 704 -11.79 39.59 -43.88
N ARG A 705 -10.91 40.60 -43.88
CA ARG A 705 -9.80 40.67 -42.92
C ARG A 705 -10.29 40.84 -41.49
N ASP A 706 -11.30 41.68 -41.27
CA ASP A 706 -11.89 41.83 -39.94
C ASP A 706 -12.63 40.55 -39.50
N ILE A 707 -13.24 39.81 -40.43
CA ILE A 707 -13.87 38.51 -40.18
C ILE A 707 -12.82 37.42 -39.96
N GLU A 708 -11.71 37.40 -40.69
CA GLU A 708 -10.60 36.43 -40.49
C GLU A 708 -9.94 36.65 -39.13
N ILE A 709 -9.67 37.90 -38.73
CA ILE A 709 -9.14 38.23 -37.41
C ILE A 709 -10.14 37.83 -36.32
N LYS A 710 -11.43 38.13 -36.50
CA LYS A 710 -12.46 37.69 -35.54
C LYS A 710 -12.65 36.18 -35.53
N ASN A 711 -12.52 35.50 -36.66
CA ASN A 711 -12.65 34.05 -36.75
C ASN A 711 -11.44 33.37 -36.12
N SER A 712 -10.23 33.89 -36.27
CA SER A 712 -9.05 33.37 -35.56
C SER A 712 -9.17 33.60 -34.06
N GLU A 713 -9.64 34.79 -33.63
CA GLU A 713 -9.91 35.06 -32.21
C GLU A 713 -11.02 34.15 -31.65
N ILE A 714 -12.07 33.87 -32.43
CA ILE A 714 -13.16 32.96 -32.05
C ILE A 714 -12.67 31.51 -32.04
N GLU A 715 -11.83 31.09 -32.98
CA GLU A 715 -11.32 29.72 -33.06
C GLU A 715 -10.30 29.45 -31.95
N GLU A 716 -9.42 30.41 -31.63
CA GLU A 716 -8.54 30.35 -30.46
C GLU A 716 -9.35 30.31 -29.16
N ALA A 717 -10.37 31.16 -29.03
CA ALA A 717 -11.27 31.14 -27.87
C ALA A 717 -12.05 29.82 -27.78
N ARG A 718 -12.47 29.26 -28.92
CA ARG A 718 -13.19 27.99 -29.01
C ARG A 718 -12.29 26.82 -28.62
N GLN A 719 -11.06 26.75 -29.10
CA GLN A 719 -10.10 25.71 -28.72
C GLN A 719 -9.81 25.75 -27.22
N VAL A 720 -9.57 26.94 -26.65
CA VAL A 720 -9.38 27.09 -25.20
C VAL A 720 -10.65 26.71 -24.41
N LEU A 721 -11.83 27.00 -24.95
CA LEU A 721 -13.11 26.58 -24.35
C LEU A 721 -13.32 25.06 -24.44
N GLU A 722 -12.93 24.44 -25.55
CA GLU A 722 -13.08 23.00 -25.80
C GLU A 722 -12.10 22.21 -24.92
N GLU A 723 -10.85 22.65 -24.80
CA GLU A 723 -9.84 22.08 -23.90
C GLU A 723 -10.25 22.22 -22.41
N ARG A 724 -10.80 23.39 -22.03
CA ARG A 724 -11.38 23.58 -20.68
C ARG A 724 -12.63 22.73 -20.46
N ALA A 725 -13.48 22.56 -21.48
CA ALA A 725 -14.68 21.73 -21.41
C ALA A 725 -14.30 20.24 -21.26
N GLU A 726 -13.26 19.77 -21.94
CA GLU A 726 -12.73 18.42 -21.79
C GLU A 726 -12.13 18.19 -20.40
N GLN A 727 -11.32 19.13 -19.90
CA GLN A 727 -10.80 19.07 -18.53
C GLN A 727 -11.92 19.10 -17.48
N LEU A 728 -12.95 19.92 -17.68
CA LEU A 728 -14.16 19.95 -16.85
C LEU A 728 -14.94 18.63 -16.93
N ALA A 729 -15.13 18.06 -18.12
CA ALA A 729 -15.85 16.80 -18.32
C ALA A 729 -15.10 15.60 -17.72
N MET A 730 -13.76 15.60 -17.80
CA MET A 730 -12.91 14.62 -17.13
C MET A 730 -12.98 14.78 -15.61
N SER A 731 -12.83 16.01 -15.10
CA SER A 731 -12.99 16.33 -13.67
C SER A 731 -14.38 15.94 -13.13
N MET A 732 -15.45 16.19 -13.90
CA MET A 732 -16.81 15.83 -13.52
C MET A 732 -17.07 14.33 -13.56
N ARG A 733 -16.47 13.59 -14.51
CA ARG A 733 -16.52 12.12 -14.53
C ARG A 733 -15.83 11.52 -13.31
N TYR A 734 -14.59 11.93 -13.02
CA TYR A 734 -13.87 11.49 -11.83
C TYR A 734 -14.59 11.86 -10.54
N LYS A 735 -15.12 13.08 -10.42
CA LYS A 735 -15.94 13.48 -9.24
C LYS A 735 -17.19 12.61 -9.09
N SER A 736 -17.90 12.33 -10.18
CA SER A 736 -19.12 11.52 -10.14
C SER A 736 -18.85 10.07 -9.76
N GLU A 737 -17.77 9.49 -10.28
CA GLU A 737 -17.36 8.11 -10.00
C GLU A 737 -16.81 7.95 -8.57
N PHE A 738 -15.96 8.90 -8.14
CA PHE A 738 -15.43 8.96 -6.79
C PHE A 738 -16.54 9.09 -5.74
N LEU A 739 -17.49 10.01 -5.94
CA LEU A 739 -18.63 10.18 -5.02
C LEU A 739 -19.54 8.95 -5.01
N GLY A 740 -19.73 8.29 -6.16
CA GLY A 740 -20.47 7.03 -6.26
C GLY A 740 -19.86 5.91 -5.43
N ASN A 741 -18.53 5.75 -5.48
CA ASN A 741 -17.82 4.71 -4.73
C ASN A 741 -17.72 5.04 -3.23
N MET A 742 -17.38 6.28 -2.88
CA MET A 742 -17.36 6.75 -1.49
C MET A 742 -18.72 6.65 -0.82
N SER A 743 -19.81 6.85 -1.56
CA SER A 743 -21.16 6.62 -1.06
C SER A 743 -21.35 5.19 -0.56
N TYR A 744 -20.85 4.21 -1.30
CA TYR A 744 -21.04 2.81 -0.95
C TYR A 744 -20.20 2.44 0.28
N GLU A 745 -18.96 2.92 0.31
CA GLU A 745 -18.03 2.69 1.42
C GLU A 745 -18.43 3.39 2.72
N LEU A 746 -19.14 4.53 2.65
CA LEU A 746 -19.64 5.23 3.83
C LEU A 746 -21.01 4.73 4.31
N ARG A 747 -21.92 4.37 3.40
CA ARG A 747 -23.26 3.90 3.79
C ARG A 747 -23.24 2.54 4.48
N SER A 748 -22.40 1.61 4.04
CA SER A 748 -22.33 0.25 4.58
C SER A 748 -21.97 0.19 6.08
N PRO A 749 -20.88 0.83 6.56
CA PRO A 749 -20.57 0.86 7.99
C PRO A 749 -21.57 1.68 8.80
N LEU A 750 -22.13 2.77 8.23
CA LEU A 750 -23.07 3.65 8.94
C LEU A 750 -24.43 2.99 9.16
N ASN A 751 -24.96 2.26 8.17
CA ASN A 751 -26.20 1.48 8.32
C ASN A 751 -26.09 0.41 9.40
N SER A 752 -24.94 -0.27 9.46
CA SER A 752 -24.69 -1.29 10.50
C SER A 752 -24.71 -0.68 11.91
N LEU A 753 -24.11 0.51 12.06
CA LEU A 753 -24.14 1.28 13.31
C LEU A 753 -25.56 1.73 13.67
N LEU A 754 -26.36 2.15 12.69
CA LEU A 754 -27.73 2.60 12.92
C LEU A 754 -28.64 1.47 13.38
N ILE A 755 -28.53 0.29 12.78
CA ILE A 755 -29.31 -0.89 13.21
C ILE A 755 -28.97 -1.24 14.67
N LEU A 756 -27.68 -1.23 15.04
CA LEU A 756 -27.24 -1.48 16.42
C LEU A 756 -27.74 -0.40 17.39
N ALA A 757 -27.68 0.88 16.99
CA ALA A 757 -28.19 1.98 17.79
C ALA A 757 -29.71 1.87 17.99
N LYS A 758 -30.46 1.45 16.97
CA LYS A 758 -31.90 1.21 17.06
C LYS A 758 -32.23 0.05 17.98
N LEU A 759 -31.48 -1.05 17.89
CA LEU A 759 -31.64 -2.21 18.78
C LEU A 759 -31.40 -1.85 20.25
N LEU A 760 -30.42 -0.99 20.53
CA LEU A 760 -30.18 -0.45 21.87
C LEU A 760 -31.31 0.50 22.31
N ALA A 761 -31.81 1.36 21.42
CA ALA A 761 -32.91 2.27 21.71
C ALA A 761 -34.21 1.51 22.04
N ASP A 762 -34.50 0.42 21.32
CA ASP A 762 -35.70 -0.39 21.53
C ASP A 762 -35.68 -1.17 22.86
N ASN A 763 -34.50 -1.32 23.50
CA ASN A 763 -34.31 -1.88 24.84
C ASN A 763 -35.12 -3.16 25.11
N GLY A 764 -35.09 -4.12 24.17
CA GLY A 764 -35.98 -5.30 24.20
C GLY A 764 -35.85 -6.19 25.44
N GLU A 765 -34.70 -6.17 26.13
CA GLU A 765 -34.45 -6.93 27.37
C GLU A 765 -34.76 -6.12 28.64
N GLY A 766 -35.10 -4.83 28.53
CA GLY A 766 -35.34 -3.93 29.66
C GLY A 766 -34.11 -3.68 30.53
N ASN A 767 -32.90 -3.89 30.00
CA ASN A 767 -31.63 -3.85 30.72
C ASN A 767 -30.93 -2.47 30.67
N LEU A 768 -31.41 -1.56 29.82
CA LEU A 768 -30.90 -0.18 29.73
C LEU A 768 -31.74 0.80 30.56
N THR A 769 -31.05 1.75 31.19
CA THR A 769 -31.69 2.88 31.89
C THR A 769 -32.34 3.85 30.88
N PRO A 770 -33.36 4.63 31.29
CA PRO A 770 -34.02 5.61 30.40
C PRO A 770 -33.05 6.59 29.72
N ARG A 771 -31.99 6.99 30.44
CA ARG A 771 -30.95 7.87 29.90
C ARG A 771 -30.05 7.19 28.86
N GLN A 772 -29.84 5.88 28.97
CA GLN A 772 -29.09 5.10 27.98
C GLN A 772 -29.93 4.85 26.71
N VAL A 773 -31.25 4.67 26.86
CA VAL A 773 -32.19 4.63 25.74
C VAL A 773 -32.17 5.97 24.99
N GLU A 774 -32.27 7.09 25.71
CA GLU A 774 -32.19 8.44 25.12
C GLU A 774 -30.87 8.67 24.36
N PHE A 775 -29.73 8.15 24.87
CA PHE A 775 -28.46 8.20 24.15
C PHE A 775 -28.47 7.35 22.88
N ALA A 776 -29.05 6.15 22.91
CA ALA A 776 -29.17 5.29 21.75
C ALA A 776 -30.10 5.90 20.68
N GLU A 777 -31.22 6.51 21.09
CA GLU A 777 -32.12 7.28 20.22
C GLU A 777 -31.41 8.48 19.59
N THR A 778 -30.59 9.19 20.37
CA THR A 778 -29.80 10.32 19.88
C THR A 778 -28.74 9.87 18.86
N ILE A 779 -28.05 8.75 19.10
CA ILE A 779 -27.07 8.17 18.17
C ILE A 779 -27.75 7.71 16.88
N HIS A 780 -28.90 7.05 16.99
CA HIS A 780 -29.71 6.64 15.84
C HIS A 780 -30.17 7.85 15.02
N GLY A 781 -30.71 8.89 15.67
CA GLY A 781 -31.11 10.13 15.02
C GLY A 781 -29.94 10.81 14.28
N ALA A 782 -28.81 11.01 14.97
CA ALA A 782 -27.64 11.67 14.39
C ALA A 782 -27.02 10.87 13.22
N GLY A 783 -26.98 9.54 13.32
CA GLY A 783 -26.49 8.70 12.22
C GLY A 783 -27.45 8.69 11.02
N SER A 784 -28.77 8.74 11.26
CA SER A 784 -29.79 8.78 10.20
C SER A 784 -29.73 10.11 9.46
N ASP A 785 -29.56 11.21 10.18
CA ASP A 785 -29.36 12.54 9.61
C ASP A 785 -28.10 12.60 8.74
N LEU A 786 -27.00 11.97 9.18
CA LEU A 786 -25.76 11.91 8.41
C LEU A 786 -25.93 11.09 7.12
N LEU A 787 -26.68 9.97 7.19
CA LEU A 787 -26.93 9.12 6.03
C LEU A 787 -27.82 9.81 5.00
N GLN A 788 -28.82 10.55 5.47
CA GLN A 788 -29.65 11.41 4.62
C GLN A 788 -28.81 12.52 3.98
N LEU A 789 -27.90 13.16 4.72
CA LEU A 789 -27.01 14.20 4.19
C LEU A 789 -26.09 13.66 3.08
N ILE A 790 -25.52 12.47 3.28
CA ILE A 790 -24.72 11.81 2.25
C ILE A 790 -25.59 11.52 1.02
N SER A 791 -26.82 11.02 1.21
CA SER A 791 -27.74 10.77 0.10
C SER A 791 -28.11 12.06 -0.66
N ASP A 792 -28.38 13.15 0.06
CA ASP A 792 -28.72 14.46 -0.51
C ASP A 792 -27.58 15.05 -1.36
N ILE A 793 -26.32 14.95 -0.89
CA ILE A 793 -25.14 15.40 -1.65
C ILE A 793 -24.98 14.60 -2.95
N LEU A 794 -25.29 13.31 -2.92
CA LEU A 794 -25.17 12.43 -4.08
C LEU A 794 -26.28 12.65 -5.09
N ASP A 795 -27.51 12.87 -4.62
CA ASP A 795 -28.63 13.25 -5.47
C ASP A 795 -28.29 14.57 -6.19
N LEU A 796 -27.80 15.59 -5.46
CA LEU A 796 -27.34 16.85 -6.05
C LEU A 796 -26.25 16.62 -7.12
N SER A 797 -25.23 15.82 -6.80
CA SER A 797 -24.13 15.53 -7.73
C SER A 797 -24.59 14.78 -8.98
N ARG A 798 -25.58 13.87 -8.86
CA ARG A 798 -26.17 13.16 -10.01
C ARG A 798 -27.03 14.06 -10.87
N VAL A 799 -27.73 15.02 -10.28
CA VAL A 799 -28.55 15.99 -11.02
C VAL A 799 -27.67 16.99 -11.77
N GLU A 800 -26.64 17.56 -11.12
CA GLU A 800 -25.68 18.46 -11.78
C GLU A 800 -24.94 17.78 -12.95
N ALA A 801 -24.70 16.48 -12.84
CA ALA A 801 -24.09 15.67 -13.90
C ALA A 801 -25.07 15.25 -15.02
N GLY A 802 -26.37 15.58 -14.91
CA GLY A 802 -27.39 15.20 -15.90
C GLY A 802 -27.70 13.69 -15.97
N LYS A 803 -27.31 12.91 -14.94
CA LYS A 803 -27.43 11.44 -14.92
C LYS A 803 -28.61 10.93 -14.08
N MET A 804 -29.58 11.80 -13.78
CA MET A 804 -30.75 11.42 -12.98
C MET A 804 -31.81 10.77 -13.87
N ASP A 805 -31.96 9.44 -13.78
CA ASP A 805 -32.97 8.70 -14.54
C ASP A 805 -34.39 8.95 -13.97
N VAL A 806 -35.32 9.33 -14.84
CA VAL A 806 -36.76 9.47 -14.51
C VAL A 806 -37.51 8.25 -15.05
N SER A 807 -38.24 7.56 -14.17
CA SER A 807 -39.11 6.44 -14.53
C SER A 807 -40.57 6.88 -14.48
N ALA A 808 -41.05 7.52 -15.55
CA ALA A 808 -42.44 7.95 -15.62
C ALA A 808 -43.40 6.74 -15.72
N THR A 809 -44.36 6.67 -14.81
CA THR A 809 -45.41 5.63 -14.76
C THR A 809 -46.78 6.26 -14.52
N ARG A 810 -47.88 5.52 -14.72
CA ARG A 810 -49.23 6.01 -14.38
C ARG A 810 -49.46 5.86 -12.88
N ILE A 811 -49.58 6.98 -12.18
CA ILE A 811 -49.81 7.04 -10.73
C ILE A 811 -51.24 7.50 -10.44
N ALA A 812 -51.91 6.91 -9.46
CA ALA A 812 -53.21 7.38 -9.00
C ALA A 812 -53.03 8.52 -7.99
N LEU A 813 -53.61 9.70 -8.24
CA LEU A 813 -53.42 10.86 -7.37
C LEU A 813 -53.95 10.64 -5.94
N VAL A 814 -55.00 9.82 -5.81
CA VAL A 814 -55.57 9.44 -4.51
C VAL A 814 -54.55 8.67 -3.66
N GLN A 815 -53.83 7.72 -4.25
CA GLN A 815 -52.82 6.91 -3.53
C GLN A 815 -51.65 7.78 -3.05
N LEU A 816 -51.24 8.75 -3.88
CA LEU A 816 -50.18 9.69 -3.52
C LEU A 816 -50.59 10.59 -2.34
N VAL A 817 -51.85 11.05 -2.34
CA VAL A 817 -52.41 11.84 -1.23
C VAL A 817 -52.54 10.99 0.05
N ASP A 818 -53.07 9.78 -0.05
CA ASP A 818 -53.22 8.87 1.10
C ASP A 818 -51.87 8.60 1.77
N TYR A 819 -50.80 8.40 0.98
CA TYR A 819 -49.45 8.20 1.48
C TYR A 819 -48.92 9.44 2.23
N VAL A 820 -49.09 10.63 1.63
CA VAL A 820 -48.68 11.89 2.26
C VAL A 820 -49.44 12.12 3.57
N GLU A 821 -50.75 11.84 3.56
CA GLU A 821 -51.59 12.02 4.73
C GLU A 821 -51.20 11.07 5.86
N ALA A 822 -50.99 9.79 5.57
CA ALA A 822 -50.55 8.80 6.54
C ALA A 822 -49.17 9.13 7.15
N THR A 823 -48.28 9.73 6.36
CA THR A 823 -46.92 10.06 6.80
C THR A 823 -46.89 11.29 7.71
N PHE A 824 -47.61 12.37 7.36
CA PHE A 824 -47.47 13.66 8.03
C PHE A 824 -48.53 13.95 9.10
N ARG A 825 -49.69 13.28 9.08
CA ARG A 825 -50.72 13.45 10.11
C ARG A 825 -50.20 13.20 11.54
N PRO A 826 -49.50 12.09 11.84
CA PRO A 826 -48.95 11.86 13.18
C PRO A 826 -47.94 12.92 13.62
N LEU A 827 -47.06 13.36 12.71
CA LEU A 827 -46.04 14.40 12.95
C LEU A 827 -46.67 15.75 13.28
N THR A 828 -47.76 16.11 12.60
CA THR A 828 -48.50 17.35 12.87
C THR A 828 -49.31 17.26 14.16
N GLU A 829 -49.87 16.10 14.50
CA GLU A 829 -50.61 15.87 15.75
C GLU A 829 -49.69 15.96 16.97
N GLU A 830 -48.47 15.40 16.88
CA GLU A 830 -47.44 15.51 17.92
C GLU A 830 -47.07 16.98 18.21
N LYS A 831 -47.02 17.82 17.18
CA LYS A 831 -46.78 19.27 17.31
C LYS A 831 -48.02 20.12 17.56
N GLY A 832 -49.22 19.54 17.52
CA GLY A 832 -50.49 20.27 17.67
C GLY A 832 -50.83 21.21 16.50
N LEU A 833 -50.43 20.88 15.27
CA LEU A 833 -50.74 21.62 14.04
C LEU A 833 -51.98 21.06 13.33
N ASP A 834 -52.80 21.93 12.73
CA ASP A 834 -53.93 21.53 11.89
C ASP A 834 -53.45 21.13 10.49
N PHE A 835 -53.61 19.86 10.11
CA PHE A 835 -53.15 19.32 8.83
C PHE A 835 -54.33 18.95 7.91
N SER A 836 -54.34 19.52 6.70
CA SER A 836 -55.40 19.26 5.71
C SER A 836 -54.83 19.00 4.32
N VAL A 837 -55.34 17.98 3.64
CA VAL A 837 -55.05 17.73 2.22
C VAL A 837 -56.31 17.94 1.40
N ARG A 838 -56.22 18.71 0.32
CA ARG A 838 -57.34 19.00 -0.59
C ARG A 838 -56.98 18.58 -2.01
N LEU A 839 -57.86 17.80 -2.63
CA LEU A 839 -57.73 17.37 -4.02
C LEU A 839 -58.91 17.91 -4.83
N SER A 840 -58.64 18.65 -5.91
CA SER A 840 -59.70 19.19 -6.76
C SER A 840 -60.38 18.09 -7.59
N PRO A 841 -61.73 18.10 -7.72
CA PRO A 841 -62.45 17.15 -8.56
C PRO A 841 -62.21 17.34 -10.07
N GLU A 842 -61.57 18.44 -10.47
CA GLU A 842 -61.24 18.75 -11.88
C GLU A 842 -59.94 18.09 -12.36
N LEU A 843 -59.25 17.35 -11.49
CA LEU A 843 -57.99 16.65 -11.81
C LEU A 843 -58.22 15.29 -12.49
N PRO A 844 -57.28 14.83 -13.33
CA PRO A 844 -57.31 13.48 -13.87
C PRO A 844 -57.10 12.45 -12.74
N ALA A 845 -57.79 11.29 -12.82
CA ALA A 845 -57.64 10.22 -11.83
C ALA A 845 -56.21 9.66 -11.75
N THR A 846 -55.47 9.72 -12.86
CA THR A 846 -54.08 9.26 -12.96
C THR A 846 -53.18 10.30 -13.64
N LEU A 847 -51.95 10.44 -13.13
CA LEU A 847 -50.89 11.27 -13.70
C LEU A 847 -49.78 10.38 -14.27
N TYR A 848 -49.16 10.75 -15.39
CA TYR A 848 -48.00 10.04 -15.93
C TYR A 848 -46.71 10.76 -15.51
N THR A 849 -46.09 10.31 -14.43
CA THR A 849 -44.88 10.91 -13.85
C THR A 849 -44.13 9.89 -12.98
N ASP A 850 -42.99 10.28 -12.41
CA ASP A 850 -42.25 9.43 -11.48
C ASP A 850 -42.73 9.67 -10.05
N GLU A 851 -43.47 8.69 -9.50
CA GLU A 851 -44.04 8.74 -8.15
C GLU A 851 -42.99 9.06 -7.08
N SER A 852 -41.82 8.41 -7.18
CA SER A 852 -40.77 8.50 -6.17
C SER A 852 -40.20 9.91 -6.05
N ARG A 853 -40.04 10.58 -7.20
CA ARG A 853 -39.49 11.94 -7.31
C ARG A 853 -40.49 13.00 -6.90
N VAL A 854 -41.76 12.84 -7.27
CA VAL A 854 -42.83 13.73 -6.79
C VAL A 854 -42.96 13.61 -5.27
N LEU A 855 -42.97 12.39 -4.72
CA LEU A 855 -42.98 12.17 -3.27
C LEU A 855 -41.73 12.70 -2.57
N GLN A 856 -40.57 12.72 -3.24
CA GLN A 856 -39.34 13.30 -2.69
C GLN A 856 -39.48 14.82 -2.52
N VAL A 857 -39.98 15.52 -3.55
CA VAL A 857 -40.23 16.97 -3.48
C VAL A 857 -41.28 17.28 -2.41
N LEU A 858 -42.42 16.58 -2.42
CA LEU A 858 -43.51 16.82 -1.47
C LEU A 858 -43.10 16.56 -0.02
N ARG A 859 -42.35 15.48 0.25
CA ARG A 859 -41.83 15.20 1.60
C ARG A 859 -40.93 16.31 2.11
N ASN A 860 -40.06 16.85 1.26
CA ASN A 860 -39.17 17.93 1.66
C ASN A 860 -39.93 19.24 1.91
N LEU A 861 -40.90 19.59 1.06
CA LEU A 861 -41.74 20.79 1.26
C LEU A 861 -42.60 20.69 2.54
N LEU A 862 -43.24 19.54 2.77
CA LEU A 862 -44.08 19.31 3.95
C LEU A 862 -43.27 19.21 5.25
N SER A 863 -42.12 18.52 5.23
CA SER A 863 -41.22 18.47 6.39
C SER A 863 -40.75 19.87 6.79
N ASN A 864 -40.41 20.72 5.82
CA ASN A 864 -40.07 22.13 6.09
C ASN A 864 -41.27 22.90 6.67
N ALA A 865 -42.47 22.74 6.11
CA ALA A 865 -43.68 23.38 6.63
C ALA A 865 -43.96 23.01 8.10
N VAL A 866 -43.86 21.73 8.44
CA VAL A 866 -44.03 21.22 9.83
C VAL A 866 -42.89 21.66 10.75
N LYS A 867 -41.67 21.76 10.22
CA LYS A 867 -40.48 22.18 10.98
C LYS A 867 -40.53 23.64 11.39
N PHE A 868 -40.97 24.53 10.48
CA PHE A 868 -40.95 26.00 10.68
C PHE A 868 -42.28 26.60 11.13
N THR A 869 -43.27 25.76 11.44
CA THR A 869 -44.55 26.16 12.04
C THR A 869 -44.62 25.61 13.46
N ASP A 870 -44.58 26.49 14.46
CA ASP A 870 -44.69 26.10 15.87
C ASP A 870 -46.16 25.98 16.33
N ALA A 871 -47.07 26.78 15.75
CA ALA A 871 -48.52 26.72 16.00
C ALA A 871 -49.28 27.21 14.76
N GLY A 872 -50.40 26.56 14.41
CA GLY A 872 -51.25 26.95 13.27
C GLY A 872 -51.59 25.77 12.35
N MET A 873 -51.54 25.98 11.03
CA MET A 873 -51.95 24.96 10.05
C MET A 873 -50.91 24.73 8.95
N VAL A 874 -50.88 23.49 8.45
CA VAL A 874 -50.17 23.09 7.23
C VAL A 874 -51.19 22.48 6.28
N ARG A 875 -51.23 22.95 5.03
CA ARG A 875 -52.18 22.50 4.01
C ARG A 875 -51.46 22.08 2.75
N LEU A 876 -51.82 20.92 2.20
CA LEU A 876 -51.49 20.52 0.83
C LEU A 876 -52.74 20.66 -0.05
N SER A 877 -52.69 21.46 -1.12
CA SER A 877 -53.71 21.49 -2.16
C SER A 877 -53.15 21.02 -3.50
N VAL A 878 -53.92 20.17 -4.18
CA VAL A 878 -53.62 19.70 -5.54
C VAL A 878 -54.74 20.18 -6.46
N GLU A 879 -54.38 21.02 -7.44
CA GLU A 879 -55.34 21.75 -8.29
C GLU A 879 -54.86 21.81 -9.75
N PRO A 880 -55.77 21.91 -10.75
CA PRO A 880 -55.37 22.16 -12.14
C PRO A 880 -54.72 23.55 -12.29
N GLY A 881 -53.58 23.61 -12.99
CA GLY A 881 -52.84 24.84 -13.27
C GLY A 881 -53.51 25.65 -14.40
N GLY A 882 -54.46 26.50 -14.02
CA GLY A 882 -55.18 27.43 -14.92
C GLY A 882 -54.51 28.81 -15.07
N ALA A 883 -55.31 29.88 -15.08
CA ALA A 883 -54.86 31.27 -15.25
C ALA A 883 -54.05 31.85 -14.06
N GLU A 884 -53.91 31.08 -12.96
CA GLU A 884 -53.21 31.50 -11.74
C GLU A 884 -51.72 31.16 -11.75
N VAL A 885 -51.22 30.45 -12.78
CA VAL A 885 -49.80 30.20 -12.98
C VAL A 885 -49.13 31.48 -13.49
N PRO A 886 -48.09 32.02 -12.82
CA PRO A 886 -47.36 33.20 -13.27
C PRO A 886 -46.84 33.06 -14.71
N ASP A 887 -46.98 34.11 -15.53
CA ASP A 887 -46.53 34.12 -16.95
C ASP A 887 -45.05 33.73 -17.10
N ALA A 888 -44.20 34.18 -16.18
CA ALA A 888 -42.78 33.85 -16.15
C ALA A 888 -42.51 32.33 -16.03
N ILE A 889 -43.37 31.58 -15.33
CA ILE A 889 -43.21 30.13 -15.19
C ILE A 889 -43.64 29.44 -16.48
N ARG A 890 -44.71 29.91 -17.13
CA ARG A 890 -45.14 29.37 -18.43
C ARG A 890 -44.10 29.64 -19.52
N GLU A 891 -43.51 30.83 -19.56
CA GLU A 891 -42.41 31.17 -20.47
C GLU A 891 -41.18 30.30 -20.21
N GLN A 892 -40.79 30.10 -18.95
CA GLN A 892 -39.64 29.26 -18.59
C GLN A 892 -39.84 27.78 -18.98
N LEU A 893 -41.04 27.23 -18.75
CA LEU A 893 -41.37 25.86 -19.14
C LEU A 893 -41.49 25.69 -20.67
N TRP A 894 -41.86 26.76 -21.39
CA TRP A 894 -41.88 26.81 -22.85
C TRP A 894 -40.47 26.83 -23.44
N GLU A 895 -39.60 27.71 -22.96
CA GLU A 895 -38.19 27.78 -23.38
C GLU A 895 -37.44 26.47 -23.08
N ALA A 896 -37.77 25.82 -21.96
CA ALA A 896 -37.24 24.50 -21.59
C ALA A 896 -37.81 23.34 -22.44
N GLY A 897 -38.75 23.59 -23.36
CA GLY A 897 -39.34 22.58 -24.24
C GLY A 897 -40.26 21.58 -23.53
N SER A 898 -40.65 21.85 -22.28
CA SER A 898 -41.52 20.98 -21.46
C SER A 898 -43.01 21.16 -21.78
N LEU A 899 -43.38 22.26 -22.45
CA LEU A 899 -44.72 22.52 -22.99
C LEU A 899 -44.65 22.56 -24.52
N HIS A 900 -45.62 21.93 -25.19
CA HIS A 900 -45.75 21.91 -26.64
C HIS A 900 -46.77 22.95 -27.16
N SER A 901 -47.73 23.34 -26.32
CA SER A 901 -48.65 24.47 -26.55
C SER A 901 -48.76 25.38 -25.31
N PRO A 902 -48.94 26.72 -25.43
CA PRO A 902 -49.18 27.61 -24.29
C PRO A 902 -50.46 27.27 -23.50
N GLN A 903 -51.29 26.38 -24.05
CA GLN A 903 -52.54 25.88 -23.48
C GLN A 903 -52.41 24.49 -22.85
N ASP A 904 -51.23 23.88 -22.81
CA ASP A 904 -51.03 22.58 -22.19
C ASP A 904 -51.38 22.64 -20.70
N GLY A 905 -52.10 21.61 -20.22
CA GLY A 905 -52.55 21.54 -18.84
C GLY A 905 -51.39 21.34 -17.87
N LEU A 906 -51.39 22.09 -16.77
CA LEU A 906 -50.46 21.92 -15.64
C LEU A 906 -51.22 21.35 -14.43
N ILE A 907 -50.53 20.73 -13.50
CA ILE A 907 -51.03 20.42 -12.15
C ILE A 907 -50.15 21.17 -11.15
N ALA A 908 -50.80 21.83 -10.19
CA ALA A 908 -50.16 22.56 -9.11
C ALA A 908 -50.30 21.78 -7.79
N PHE A 909 -49.17 21.45 -7.17
CA PHE A 909 -49.10 20.92 -5.81
C PHE A 909 -48.62 22.03 -4.87
N SER A 910 -49.53 22.62 -4.11
CA SER A 910 -49.27 23.76 -3.24
C SER A 910 -49.22 23.34 -1.77
N VAL A 911 -48.07 23.51 -1.12
CA VAL A 911 -47.87 23.32 0.32
C VAL A 911 -47.86 24.68 1.00
N SER A 912 -48.88 24.97 1.80
CA SER A 912 -49.04 26.22 2.55
C SER A 912 -48.86 25.99 4.05
N ASP A 913 -48.05 26.82 4.69
CA ASP A 913 -47.86 26.86 6.14
C ASP A 913 -48.26 28.23 6.71
N SER A 914 -48.58 28.28 8.02
CA SER A 914 -48.81 29.54 8.75
C SER A 914 -47.64 29.92 9.66
N GLY A 915 -46.43 29.49 9.31
CA GLY A 915 -45.21 29.64 10.12
C GLY A 915 -44.57 31.02 10.03
N ILE A 916 -43.28 31.07 10.33
CA ILE A 916 -42.51 32.33 10.46
C ILE A 916 -42.40 33.16 9.18
N GLY A 917 -42.65 32.57 8.00
CA GLY A 917 -42.50 33.21 6.70
C GLY A 917 -41.04 33.56 6.35
N ILE A 918 -40.81 33.95 5.09
CA ILE A 918 -39.48 34.19 4.50
C ILE A 918 -39.40 35.64 3.99
N PRO A 919 -38.41 36.44 4.40
CA PRO A 919 -38.22 37.80 3.90
C PRO A 919 -37.95 37.85 2.39
N ALA A 920 -38.52 38.84 1.70
CA ALA A 920 -38.40 38.99 0.24
C ALA A 920 -36.95 39.04 -0.27
N GLY A 921 -36.04 39.67 0.48
CA GLY A 921 -34.61 39.73 0.14
C GLY A 921 -33.87 38.40 0.22
N LYS A 922 -34.43 37.38 0.91
CA LYS A 922 -33.83 36.05 1.05
C LYS A 922 -34.52 34.98 0.18
N MET A 923 -35.56 35.34 -0.58
CA MET A 923 -36.36 34.39 -1.38
C MET A 923 -35.59 33.70 -2.52
N ARG A 924 -34.57 34.36 -3.09
CA ARG A 924 -33.71 33.73 -4.11
C ARG A 924 -32.66 32.81 -3.51
N VAL A 925 -32.21 33.13 -2.31
CA VAL A 925 -31.08 32.48 -1.63
C VAL A 925 -31.49 31.14 -1.00
N ILE A 926 -32.76 30.96 -0.61
CA ILE A 926 -33.25 29.70 -0.01
C ILE A 926 -33.17 28.48 -0.93
N PHE A 927 -32.99 28.67 -2.23
CA PHE A 927 -32.81 27.60 -3.21
C PHE A 927 -31.34 27.39 -3.62
N GLU A 928 -30.40 28.16 -3.05
CA GLU A 928 -28.96 27.92 -3.24
C GLU A 928 -28.48 26.83 -2.27
N ALA A 929 -27.60 25.95 -2.75
CA ALA A 929 -27.07 24.87 -1.93
C ALA A 929 -26.26 25.41 -0.73
N PHE A 930 -26.41 24.77 0.44
CA PHE A 930 -25.70 25.09 1.69
C PHE A 930 -26.02 26.45 2.33
N GLN A 931 -27.04 27.18 1.85
CA GLN A 931 -27.44 28.46 2.42
C GLN A 931 -28.52 28.29 3.51
N GLN A 932 -28.28 28.86 4.69
CA GLN A 932 -29.25 28.90 5.81
C GLN A 932 -29.56 30.35 6.19
N LEU A 933 -30.82 30.61 6.54
CA LEU A 933 -31.32 31.97 6.72
C LEU A 933 -30.60 32.75 7.85
N ASP A 934 -30.10 32.13 8.94
CA ASP A 934 -29.23 32.77 9.96
C ASP A 934 -28.43 31.70 10.76
N GLY A 935 -27.16 31.97 11.11
CA GLY A 935 -26.27 31.01 11.80
C GLY A 935 -26.56 30.77 13.29
N THR A 936 -27.47 31.53 13.91
CA THR A 936 -27.83 31.43 15.34
C THR A 936 -29.03 30.52 15.61
N THR A 937 -29.81 30.17 14.58
CA THR A 937 -30.93 29.20 14.63
C THR A 937 -30.46 27.73 14.50
N SER A 938 -29.16 27.48 14.26
CA SER A 938 -28.59 26.13 14.06
C SER A 938 -28.73 25.20 15.28
N ARG A 939 -28.95 25.76 16.48
CA ARG A 939 -29.11 24.97 17.71
C ARG A 939 -30.53 24.45 17.96
N LYS A 940 -31.56 24.94 17.25
CA LYS A 940 -32.95 24.58 17.55
C LYS A 940 -33.66 23.79 16.43
N TYR A 941 -33.21 23.93 15.18
CA TYR A 941 -33.84 23.31 14.01
C TYR A 941 -32.79 22.85 12.98
N GLY A 942 -31.94 21.89 13.35
CA GLY A 942 -30.85 21.36 12.51
C GLY A 942 -31.33 20.88 11.13
N GLY A 943 -30.59 21.23 10.07
CA GLY A 943 -30.85 20.82 8.68
C GLY A 943 -29.64 21.11 7.80
N THR A 944 -29.56 20.52 6.62
CA THR A 944 -28.37 20.54 5.74
C THR A 944 -28.32 21.76 4.80
N GLY A 945 -29.46 22.45 4.61
CA GLY A 945 -29.58 23.52 3.62
C GLY A 945 -29.61 23.02 2.17
N LEU A 946 -29.76 21.71 1.95
CA LEU A 946 -29.76 21.10 0.61
C LEU A 946 -31.15 20.79 0.05
N GLY A 947 -32.14 20.54 0.93
CA GLY A 947 -33.44 20.01 0.51
C GLY A 947 -34.18 20.84 -0.53
N LEU A 948 -34.26 22.17 -0.37
CA LEU A 948 -34.96 23.04 -1.34
C LEU A 948 -34.20 23.16 -2.67
N ALA A 949 -32.86 23.18 -2.65
CA ALA A 949 -32.04 23.17 -3.85
C ALA A 949 -32.25 21.88 -4.65
N ILE A 950 -32.20 20.72 -3.99
CA ILE A 950 -32.47 19.41 -4.62
C ILE A 950 -33.90 19.35 -5.15
N SER A 951 -34.89 19.83 -4.38
CA SER A 951 -36.29 19.82 -4.82
C SER A 951 -36.49 20.60 -6.12
N ARG A 952 -35.83 21.75 -6.28
CA ARG A 952 -35.89 22.56 -7.50
C ARG A 952 -35.28 21.84 -8.69
N GLU A 953 -34.12 21.21 -8.51
CA GLU A 953 -33.49 20.48 -9.61
C GLU A 953 -34.28 19.20 -9.98
N VAL A 954 -34.82 18.46 -8.99
CA VAL A 954 -35.72 17.32 -9.25
C VAL A 954 -36.98 17.75 -10.00
N ALA A 955 -37.57 18.89 -9.65
CA ALA A 955 -38.72 19.44 -10.38
C ALA A 955 -38.39 19.71 -11.84
N ARG A 956 -37.21 20.29 -12.13
CA ARG A 956 -36.74 20.53 -13.51
C ARG A 956 -36.56 19.25 -14.29
N VAL A 957 -35.99 18.21 -13.67
CA VAL A 957 -35.81 16.90 -14.30
C VAL A 957 -37.18 16.26 -14.63
N LEU A 958 -38.23 16.56 -13.86
CA LEU A 958 -39.61 16.16 -14.15
C LEU A 958 -40.33 17.06 -15.20
N GLY A 959 -39.65 18.04 -15.77
CA GLY A 959 -40.25 19.02 -16.70
C GLY A 959 -41.14 20.06 -16.01
N GLY A 960 -40.96 20.27 -14.71
CA GLY A 960 -41.72 21.20 -13.88
C GLY A 960 -40.86 22.28 -13.22
N GLU A 961 -41.49 23.15 -12.43
CA GLU A 961 -40.82 24.23 -11.69
C GLU A 961 -41.43 24.39 -10.30
N ILE A 962 -40.62 24.81 -9.31
CA ILE A 962 -41.08 25.16 -7.96
C ILE A 962 -41.14 26.67 -7.81
N HIS A 963 -42.28 27.17 -7.35
CA HIS A 963 -42.52 28.57 -7.03
C HIS A 963 -42.77 28.76 -5.54
N ALA A 964 -42.27 29.84 -4.95
CA ALA A 964 -42.45 30.13 -3.54
C ALA A 964 -42.99 31.55 -3.34
N VAL A 965 -44.07 31.66 -2.55
CA VAL A 965 -44.63 32.93 -2.09
C VAL A 965 -44.63 32.92 -0.56
N SER A 966 -44.11 33.96 0.07
CA SER A 966 -44.05 34.01 1.52
C SER A 966 -44.12 35.45 2.03
N GLU A 967 -44.81 35.64 3.15
CA GLU A 967 -44.84 36.89 3.89
C GLU A 967 -44.31 36.64 5.31
N PRO A 968 -43.30 37.40 5.80
CA PRO A 968 -42.82 37.28 7.16
C PRO A 968 -43.98 37.31 8.16
N THR A 969 -43.99 36.38 9.11
CA THR A 969 -45.01 36.18 10.17
C THR A 969 -46.40 35.73 9.72
N ARG A 970 -46.62 35.51 8.42
CA ARG A 970 -47.92 35.03 7.89
C ARG A 970 -47.83 33.67 7.20
N GLY A 971 -46.63 33.09 7.12
CA GLY A 971 -46.36 31.77 6.57
C GLY A 971 -45.89 31.79 5.11
N SER A 972 -45.67 30.60 4.56
CA SER A 972 -45.16 30.41 3.19
C SER A 972 -46.06 29.47 2.40
N THR A 973 -46.03 29.60 1.07
CA THR A 973 -46.65 28.67 0.13
C THR A 973 -45.64 28.30 -0.93
N PHE A 974 -45.33 27.01 -1.03
CA PHE A 974 -44.47 26.43 -2.06
C PHE A 974 -45.32 25.62 -3.02
N THR A 975 -45.29 25.96 -4.30
CA THR A 975 -46.08 25.33 -5.35
C THR A 975 -45.17 24.65 -6.37
N LEU A 976 -45.33 23.34 -6.53
CA LEU A 976 -44.71 22.57 -7.61
C LEU A 976 -45.68 22.50 -8.80
N TYR A 977 -45.24 22.97 -9.98
CA TYR A 977 -45.99 22.88 -11.23
C TYR A 977 -45.44 21.75 -12.09
N LEU A 978 -46.30 20.83 -12.55
CA LEU A 978 -45.94 19.72 -13.43
C LEU A 978 -46.85 19.67 -14.69
N PRO A 979 -46.32 19.33 -15.87
CA PRO A 979 -47.10 19.19 -17.10
C PRO A 979 -47.96 17.92 -17.10
N VAL A 980 -49.17 18.02 -17.67
CA VAL A 980 -50.08 16.88 -17.85
C VAL A 980 -49.92 16.29 -19.24
N HIS A 981 -49.14 15.23 -19.36
CA HIS A 981 -49.04 14.47 -20.60
C HIS A 981 -50.26 13.56 -20.77
N SER A 982 -51.24 14.01 -21.57
CA SER A 982 -52.43 13.23 -21.91
C SER A 982 -52.12 12.31 -23.10
N LEU A 983 -51.85 11.03 -22.85
CA LEU A 983 -51.85 10.03 -23.94
C LEU A 983 -53.31 9.71 -24.30
N GLU A 984 -53.80 10.30 -25.40
CA GLU A 984 -55.07 9.88 -26.01
C GLU A 984 -54.96 8.43 -26.49
N LEU A 985 -55.85 7.56 -26.00
CA LEU A 985 -56.10 6.23 -26.57
C LEU A 985 -57.53 6.20 -27.14
N PRO A 986 -57.78 5.52 -28.28
CA PRO A 986 -59.06 5.57 -28.97
C PRO A 986 -60.17 4.88 -28.18
N SER A 987 -61.34 5.52 -28.21
CA SER A 987 -62.61 5.03 -27.69
C SER A 987 -63.13 3.79 -28.44
N HIS A 988 -63.49 2.73 -27.72
CA HIS A 988 -64.56 1.78 -28.06
C HIS A 988 -65.05 1.15 -26.75
N ALA A 989 -66.26 1.45 -26.26
CA ALA A 989 -67.56 0.88 -26.63
C ALA A 989 -68.04 -0.16 -25.58
N SER A 990 -68.99 0.30 -24.75
CA SER A 990 -70.13 -0.39 -24.09
C SER A 990 -70.14 -1.93 -23.95
N ALA A 991 -70.36 -2.44 -22.73
CA ALA A 991 -71.61 -3.07 -22.21
C ALA A 991 -71.41 -3.53 -20.72
N PRO A 992 -72.42 -4.01 -19.96
CA PRO A 992 -72.95 -3.31 -18.78
C PRO A 992 -72.99 -4.22 -17.49
N PRO A 993 -73.89 -4.06 -16.48
CA PRO A 993 -73.53 -3.88 -15.06
C PRO A 993 -73.97 -5.04 -14.13
N PHE A 994 -73.82 -4.84 -12.80
CA PHE A 994 -74.27 -5.63 -11.62
C PHE A 994 -73.13 -6.32 -10.84
N ASP A 995 -73.03 -6.27 -9.51
CA ASP A 995 -73.88 -5.68 -8.48
C ASP A 995 -73.11 -5.66 -7.14
N GLY A 996 -73.43 -4.71 -6.27
CA GLY A 996 -73.34 -4.91 -4.82
C GLY A 996 -72.06 -4.53 -4.09
N ALA A 997 -71.88 -3.23 -3.83
CA ALA A 997 -71.26 -2.77 -2.59
C ALA A 997 -71.98 -1.49 -2.12
N PRO A 998 -72.62 -1.49 -0.95
CA PRO A 998 -72.91 -0.27 -0.23
C PRO A 998 -72.03 -0.17 1.02
N ASP A 999 -71.36 0.97 1.08
CA ASP A 999 -71.38 1.91 2.21
C ASP A 999 -70.51 1.56 3.44
N LEU A 1000 -69.31 2.17 3.43
CA LEU A 1000 -68.53 2.48 4.62
C LEU A 1000 -68.85 3.91 5.04
N ALA A 1001 -69.32 4.10 6.28
CA ALA A 1001 -69.01 5.22 7.19
C ALA A 1001 -69.90 5.16 8.46
N PRO A 1002 -69.60 5.91 9.54
CA PRO A 1002 -68.32 6.08 10.26
C PRO A 1002 -68.51 6.05 11.82
N VAL A 1003 -67.47 6.46 12.57
CA VAL A 1003 -67.51 7.15 13.90
C VAL A 1003 -67.02 6.39 15.16
N LEU A 1004 -65.80 6.78 15.57
CA LEU A 1004 -65.27 7.20 16.89
C LEU A 1004 -65.35 6.33 18.17
N ALA A 1005 -64.18 6.28 18.82
CA ALA A 1005 -63.87 6.61 20.23
C ALA A 1005 -63.55 5.48 21.25
N ALA A 1006 -62.28 5.59 21.71
CA ALA A 1006 -61.78 5.51 23.10
C ALA A 1006 -61.64 4.16 23.82
N GLY A 1007 -60.44 3.93 24.36
CA GLY A 1007 -60.21 2.98 25.46
C GLY A 1007 -58.76 2.49 25.60
N THR A 1008 -58.00 3.10 26.51
CA THR A 1008 -56.73 2.65 27.10
C THR A 1008 -56.78 1.22 27.67
N THR A 1009 -55.71 0.41 27.53
CA THR A 1009 -55.06 -0.36 28.63
C THR A 1009 -53.87 -1.22 28.15
N ALA A 1010 -52.71 -1.00 28.78
CA ALA A 1010 -51.68 -1.93 29.29
C ALA A 1010 -51.29 -3.24 28.54
N GLU A 1011 -49.98 -3.30 28.23
CA GLU A 1011 -49.04 -4.44 28.32
C GLU A 1011 -49.53 -5.89 28.09
N ARG A 1012 -49.02 -6.48 27.01
CA ARG A 1012 -48.60 -7.89 26.93
C ARG A 1012 -47.61 -8.10 25.77
N PRO A 1013 -46.56 -8.93 25.92
CA PRO A 1013 -45.65 -9.26 24.82
C PRO A 1013 -46.37 -10.17 23.81
N ALA A 1014 -46.30 -9.84 22.52
CA ALA A 1014 -46.92 -10.62 21.45
C ALA A 1014 -46.26 -12.01 21.32
N PRO A 1015 -47.02 -13.09 21.03
CA PRO A 1015 -46.47 -14.40 20.73
C PRO A 1015 -45.68 -14.39 19.41
N ALA A 1016 -44.70 -15.28 19.26
CA ALA A 1016 -43.92 -15.44 18.02
C ALA A 1016 -44.86 -15.61 16.81
N ARG A 1017 -44.64 -14.79 15.76
CA ARG A 1017 -45.50 -14.70 14.56
C ARG A 1017 -45.30 -15.86 13.58
N PHE A 1018 -44.17 -16.57 13.66
CA PHE A 1018 -43.84 -17.75 12.85
C PHE A 1018 -43.63 -18.98 13.74
N ALA A 1019 -43.89 -20.17 13.20
CA ALA A 1019 -43.83 -21.45 13.91
C ALA A 1019 -42.54 -22.23 13.55
N GLY A 1020 -41.40 -21.54 13.44
CA GLY A 1020 -40.10 -22.15 13.15
C GLY A 1020 -39.85 -22.48 11.68
N GLU A 1021 -40.58 -21.87 10.74
CA GLU A 1021 -40.28 -21.95 9.32
C GLU A 1021 -38.85 -21.47 9.03
N LYS A 1022 -38.16 -22.11 8.08
CA LYS A 1022 -36.76 -21.80 7.80
C LYS A 1022 -36.58 -20.82 6.64
N VAL A 1023 -35.78 -19.78 6.85
CA VAL A 1023 -35.32 -18.86 5.81
C VAL A 1023 -33.87 -19.16 5.50
N LEU A 1024 -33.50 -19.28 4.22
CA LEU A 1024 -32.09 -19.37 3.80
C LEU A 1024 -31.63 -18.00 3.30
N ILE A 1025 -30.60 -17.44 3.93
CA ILE A 1025 -29.95 -16.20 3.50
C ILE A 1025 -28.68 -16.56 2.74
N VAL A 1026 -28.52 -15.97 1.55
CA VAL A 1026 -27.33 -16.13 0.69
C VAL A 1026 -26.74 -14.76 0.47
N ASP A 1027 -25.62 -14.47 1.13
CA ASP A 1027 -24.98 -13.15 1.15
C ASP A 1027 -23.53 -13.30 1.63
N ASP A 1028 -22.57 -12.71 0.95
CA ASP A 1028 -21.15 -12.77 1.32
C ASP A 1028 -20.79 -11.74 2.40
N ASP A 1029 -21.64 -10.74 2.65
CA ASP A 1029 -21.46 -9.80 3.75
C ASP A 1029 -22.03 -10.35 5.06
N VAL A 1030 -21.17 -10.97 5.86
CA VAL A 1030 -21.46 -11.50 7.21
C VAL A 1030 -22.19 -10.51 8.13
N ARG A 1031 -22.03 -9.19 7.93
CA ARG A 1031 -22.72 -8.17 8.74
C ARG A 1031 -24.19 -8.07 8.35
N THR A 1032 -24.48 -8.09 7.05
CA THR A 1032 -25.86 -8.11 6.51
C THR A 1032 -26.57 -9.38 6.95
N VAL A 1033 -25.87 -10.52 6.87
CA VAL A 1033 -26.36 -11.82 7.35
C VAL A 1033 -26.71 -11.76 8.83
N PHE A 1034 -25.81 -11.24 9.67
CA PHE A 1034 -26.04 -11.13 11.10
C PHE A 1034 -27.25 -10.24 11.43
N ALA A 1035 -27.37 -9.08 10.76
CA ALA A 1035 -28.47 -8.15 10.96
C ALA A 1035 -29.84 -8.75 10.54
N LEU A 1036 -29.90 -9.40 9.37
CA LEU A 1036 -31.10 -10.06 8.89
C LEU A 1036 -31.48 -11.26 9.76
N THR A 1037 -30.48 -12.03 10.22
CA THR A 1037 -30.68 -13.18 11.12
C THR A 1037 -31.37 -12.74 12.41
N MET A 1038 -30.83 -11.73 13.10
CA MET A 1038 -31.42 -11.21 14.34
C MET A 1038 -32.84 -10.68 14.16
N SER A 1039 -33.11 -10.01 13.03
CA SER A 1039 -34.46 -9.51 12.73
C SER A 1039 -35.47 -10.65 12.49
N LEU A 1040 -35.12 -11.63 11.66
CA LEU A 1040 -36.02 -12.73 11.29
C LEU A 1040 -36.25 -13.71 12.46
N GLU A 1041 -35.21 -14.02 13.24
CA GLU A 1041 -35.32 -14.91 14.41
C GLU A 1041 -36.22 -14.31 15.50
N ARG A 1042 -36.22 -12.97 15.68
CA ARG A 1042 -37.11 -12.27 16.62
C ARG A 1042 -38.59 -12.50 16.32
N HIS A 1043 -38.94 -12.80 15.06
CA HIS A 1043 -40.31 -13.12 14.66
C HIS A 1043 -40.63 -14.62 14.69
N GLY A 1044 -39.67 -15.49 15.01
CA GLY A 1044 -39.86 -16.94 15.13
C GLY A 1044 -39.45 -17.77 13.90
N LEU A 1045 -38.69 -17.19 12.97
CA LEU A 1045 -38.13 -17.89 11.81
C LEU A 1045 -36.78 -18.53 12.16
N GLY A 1046 -36.52 -19.74 11.68
CA GLY A 1046 -35.20 -20.37 11.78
C GLY A 1046 -34.31 -19.95 10.60
N VAL A 1047 -33.13 -19.37 10.84
CA VAL A 1047 -32.29 -18.88 9.75
C VAL A 1047 -31.19 -19.90 9.41
N LEU A 1048 -31.04 -20.18 8.12
CA LEU A 1048 -29.90 -20.88 7.54
C LEU A 1048 -29.09 -19.90 6.71
N TYR A 1049 -27.78 -20.10 6.65
CA TYR A 1049 -26.86 -19.19 5.99
C TYR A 1049 -25.98 -19.91 4.97
N ALA A 1050 -25.80 -19.29 3.80
CA ALA A 1050 -24.85 -19.70 2.76
C ALA A 1050 -23.96 -18.51 2.37
N GLU A 1051 -22.65 -18.72 2.28
CA GLU A 1051 -21.67 -17.68 1.89
C GLU A 1051 -21.64 -17.45 0.37
N ASN A 1052 -22.02 -18.45 -0.42
CA ASN A 1052 -22.03 -18.38 -1.89
C ASN A 1052 -23.20 -19.20 -2.50
N GLY A 1053 -23.31 -19.13 -3.84
CA GLY A 1053 -24.36 -19.83 -4.59
C GLY A 1053 -24.28 -21.36 -4.54
N GLN A 1054 -23.09 -21.94 -4.41
CA GLN A 1054 -22.90 -23.39 -4.33
C GLN A 1054 -23.37 -23.94 -2.98
N ASP A 1055 -22.98 -23.27 -1.90
CA ASP A 1055 -23.41 -23.55 -0.52
C ASP A 1055 -24.93 -23.47 -0.39
N CYS A 1056 -25.56 -22.50 -1.07
CA CYS A 1056 -27.01 -22.38 -1.13
C CYS A 1056 -27.67 -23.65 -1.68
N VAL A 1057 -27.19 -24.14 -2.82
CA VAL A 1057 -27.73 -25.34 -3.47
C VAL A 1057 -27.48 -26.59 -2.61
N GLU A 1058 -26.31 -26.70 -1.98
CA GLU A 1058 -25.98 -27.81 -1.07
C GLU A 1058 -26.87 -27.82 0.19
N LEU A 1059 -27.07 -26.65 0.82
CA LEU A 1059 -27.92 -26.49 1.99
C LEU A 1059 -29.39 -26.77 1.68
N LEU A 1060 -29.88 -26.35 0.51
CA LEU A 1060 -31.21 -26.76 0.03
C LEU A 1060 -31.29 -28.28 -0.13
N GLY A 1061 -30.21 -28.96 -0.55
CA GLY A 1061 -30.15 -30.42 -0.59
C GLY A 1061 -30.29 -31.09 0.78
N ARG A 1062 -29.68 -30.50 1.82
CA ARG A 1062 -29.66 -31.02 3.20
C ARG A 1062 -30.89 -30.64 4.02
N HIS A 1063 -31.49 -29.48 3.74
CA HIS A 1063 -32.61 -28.92 4.50
C HIS A 1063 -33.83 -28.71 3.61
N ARG A 1064 -34.61 -29.79 3.43
CA ARG A 1064 -35.81 -29.76 2.58
C ARG A 1064 -36.97 -28.90 3.12
N ASN A 1065 -36.83 -28.34 4.31
CA ASN A 1065 -37.86 -27.57 5.01
C ASN A 1065 -37.62 -26.04 4.97
N VAL A 1066 -36.80 -25.55 4.03
CA VAL A 1066 -36.64 -24.12 3.75
C VAL A 1066 -37.91 -23.59 3.08
N ALA A 1067 -38.50 -22.55 3.66
CA ALA A 1067 -39.75 -21.94 3.20
C ALA A 1067 -39.52 -20.79 2.21
N ILE A 1068 -38.37 -20.10 2.30
CA ILE A 1068 -38.02 -18.98 1.42
C ILE A 1068 -36.50 -18.76 1.38
N VAL A 1069 -36.00 -18.26 0.25
CA VAL A 1069 -34.59 -17.88 0.07
C VAL A 1069 -34.48 -16.38 -0.11
N LEU A 1070 -33.57 -15.75 0.63
CA LEU A 1070 -33.13 -14.36 0.42
C LEU A 1070 -31.77 -14.42 -0.29
N MET A 1071 -31.71 -13.91 -1.52
CA MET A 1071 -30.58 -14.13 -2.43
C MET A 1071 -29.93 -12.79 -2.81
N GLU A 1072 -28.72 -12.52 -2.33
CA GLU A 1072 -27.92 -11.42 -2.88
C GLU A 1072 -27.52 -11.75 -4.33
N ILE A 1073 -27.63 -10.75 -5.21
CA ILE A 1073 -27.29 -10.89 -6.63
C ILE A 1073 -25.77 -10.89 -6.82
N MET A 1074 -25.06 -10.00 -6.14
CA MET A 1074 -23.62 -9.78 -6.27
C MET A 1074 -22.81 -10.62 -5.27
N ILE A 1075 -22.92 -11.94 -5.36
CA ILE A 1075 -22.15 -12.90 -4.54
C ILE A 1075 -21.02 -13.56 -5.36
N PRO A 1076 -19.85 -13.86 -4.77
CA PRO A 1076 -18.70 -14.44 -5.46
C PRO A 1076 -18.93 -15.90 -5.87
N GLU A 1077 -18.04 -16.41 -6.75
CA GLU A 1077 -18.04 -17.76 -7.35
C GLU A 1077 -19.22 -18.02 -8.31
N MET A 1078 -20.45 -17.98 -7.79
CA MET A 1078 -21.69 -18.26 -8.51
C MET A 1078 -22.68 -17.15 -8.19
N ASP A 1079 -22.84 -16.23 -9.14
CA ASP A 1079 -23.70 -15.05 -8.95
C ASP A 1079 -25.16 -15.43 -8.62
N GLY A 1080 -25.90 -14.52 -8.00
CA GLY A 1080 -27.27 -14.80 -7.55
C GLY A 1080 -28.22 -15.16 -8.70
N TYR A 1081 -27.98 -14.65 -9.92
CA TYR A 1081 -28.77 -15.00 -11.11
C TYR A 1081 -28.57 -16.47 -11.53
N ALA A 1082 -27.32 -16.92 -11.59
CA ALA A 1082 -26.95 -18.30 -11.85
C ALA A 1082 -27.50 -19.22 -10.75
N THR A 1083 -27.44 -18.77 -9.49
CA THR A 1083 -27.94 -19.53 -8.33
C THR A 1083 -29.44 -19.74 -8.40
N MET A 1084 -30.22 -18.69 -8.68
CA MET A 1084 -31.65 -18.81 -8.91
C MET A 1084 -31.97 -19.76 -10.05
N SER A 1085 -31.24 -19.65 -11.18
CA SER A 1085 -31.42 -20.53 -12.33
C SER A 1085 -31.12 -22.00 -11.99
N ALA A 1086 -30.10 -22.25 -11.16
CA ALA A 1086 -29.75 -23.60 -10.69
C ALA A 1086 -30.82 -24.17 -9.75
N ILE A 1087 -31.33 -23.37 -8.81
CA ILE A 1087 -32.43 -23.78 -7.92
C ILE A 1087 -33.67 -24.15 -8.74
N ARG A 1088 -34.01 -23.38 -9.79
CA ARG A 1088 -35.17 -23.65 -10.65
C ARG A 1088 -35.02 -24.90 -11.51
N ARG A 1089 -33.80 -25.38 -11.78
CA ARG A 1089 -33.57 -26.66 -12.47
C ARG A 1089 -33.82 -27.87 -11.58
N LEU A 1090 -33.92 -27.70 -10.26
CA LEU A 1090 -34.24 -28.76 -9.32
C LEU A 1090 -35.77 -28.91 -9.21
N PRO A 1091 -36.37 -30.04 -9.66
CA PRO A 1091 -37.84 -30.18 -9.73
C PRO A 1091 -38.54 -29.98 -8.39
N GLN A 1092 -37.89 -30.34 -7.28
CA GLN A 1092 -38.41 -30.17 -5.92
C GLN A 1092 -38.45 -28.71 -5.43
N TYR A 1093 -37.73 -27.78 -6.06
CA TYR A 1093 -37.65 -26.36 -5.67
C TYR A 1093 -38.15 -25.40 -6.76
N ALA A 1094 -38.84 -25.92 -7.78
CA ALA A 1094 -39.42 -25.14 -8.87
C ALA A 1094 -40.35 -24.02 -8.38
N HIS A 1095 -40.99 -24.21 -7.22
CA HIS A 1095 -41.94 -23.25 -6.62
C HIS A 1095 -41.44 -22.61 -5.32
N LEU A 1096 -40.19 -22.86 -4.91
CA LEU A 1096 -39.63 -22.25 -3.69
C LEU A 1096 -39.55 -20.72 -3.87
N PRO A 1097 -40.17 -19.90 -3.01
CA PRO A 1097 -40.06 -18.45 -3.13
C PRO A 1097 -38.60 -17.98 -2.98
N ILE A 1098 -38.15 -17.12 -3.90
CA ILE A 1098 -36.82 -16.50 -3.84
C ILE A 1098 -36.99 -14.99 -3.92
N ILE A 1099 -36.52 -14.26 -2.92
CA ILE A 1099 -36.46 -12.80 -2.92
C ILE A 1099 -35.03 -12.39 -3.28
N ALA A 1100 -34.85 -11.76 -4.44
CA ALA A 1100 -33.57 -11.22 -4.86
C ALA A 1100 -33.29 -9.90 -4.12
N LEU A 1101 -32.12 -9.81 -3.49
CA LEU A 1101 -31.58 -8.65 -2.82
C LEU A 1101 -30.44 -8.07 -3.67
N THR A 1102 -30.38 -6.76 -3.88
CA THR A 1102 -29.27 -6.16 -4.64
C THR A 1102 -28.94 -4.75 -4.19
N ALA A 1103 -27.64 -4.43 -4.18
CA ALA A 1103 -27.12 -3.09 -3.95
C ALA A 1103 -27.26 -2.13 -5.15
N LYS A 1104 -27.49 -2.64 -6.36
CA LYS A 1104 -27.62 -1.85 -7.60
C LYS A 1104 -29.03 -1.96 -8.16
N ALA A 1105 -29.71 -0.82 -8.30
CA ALA A 1105 -31.01 -0.72 -8.94
C ALA A 1105 -30.86 -0.09 -10.33
N LEU A 1106 -30.30 -0.83 -11.29
CA LEU A 1106 -30.19 -0.36 -12.68
C LEU A 1106 -31.42 -0.80 -13.48
N LYS A 1107 -31.68 -0.08 -14.58
CA LYS A 1107 -32.79 -0.38 -15.49
C LYS A 1107 -32.62 -1.80 -16.06
N GLY A 1108 -33.60 -2.67 -15.83
CA GLY A 1108 -33.61 -4.07 -16.29
C GLY A 1108 -33.15 -5.11 -15.26
N ASP A 1109 -32.57 -4.73 -14.13
CA ASP A 1109 -32.11 -5.70 -13.11
C ASP A 1109 -33.28 -6.48 -12.49
N ARG A 1110 -34.42 -5.81 -12.25
CA ARG A 1110 -35.64 -6.49 -11.81
C ARG A 1110 -36.11 -7.52 -12.84
N GLU A 1111 -36.18 -7.15 -14.12
CA GLU A 1111 -36.60 -8.05 -15.19
C GLU A 1111 -35.64 -9.23 -15.33
N LYS A 1112 -34.33 -8.98 -15.18
CA LYS A 1112 -33.28 -10.00 -15.19
C LYS A 1112 -33.41 -10.96 -14.00
N ALA A 1113 -33.68 -10.44 -12.80
CA ALA A 1113 -33.89 -11.25 -11.60
C ALA A 1113 -35.14 -12.13 -11.72
N MET A 1114 -36.25 -11.56 -12.17
CA MET A 1114 -37.49 -12.32 -12.42
C MET A 1114 -37.28 -13.40 -13.49
N SER A 1115 -36.55 -13.07 -14.57
CA SER A 1115 -36.22 -14.02 -15.65
C SER A 1115 -35.29 -15.15 -15.19
N ALA A 1116 -34.39 -14.88 -14.25
CA ALA A 1116 -33.51 -15.87 -13.63
C ALA A 1116 -34.24 -16.77 -12.61
N GLY A 1117 -35.48 -16.41 -12.24
CA GLY A 1117 -36.34 -17.22 -11.38
C GLY A 1117 -36.69 -16.60 -10.03
N ALA A 1118 -36.40 -15.33 -9.77
CA ALA A 1118 -36.85 -14.64 -8.57
C ALA A 1118 -38.39 -14.60 -8.50
N SER A 1119 -38.92 -14.70 -7.29
CA SER A 1119 -40.34 -14.48 -6.98
C SER A 1119 -40.62 -13.02 -6.64
N GLU A 1120 -39.64 -12.34 -6.03
CA GLU A 1120 -39.70 -10.91 -5.76
C GLU A 1120 -38.31 -10.29 -5.80
N TYR A 1121 -38.27 -8.97 -5.89
CA TYR A 1121 -37.07 -8.17 -5.96
C TYR A 1121 -37.12 -7.04 -4.92
N VAL A 1122 -36.07 -6.92 -4.10
CA VAL A 1122 -35.93 -5.91 -3.05
C VAL A 1122 -34.53 -5.28 -3.16
N THR A 1123 -34.47 -3.94 -3.14
CA THR A 1123 -33.20 -3.20 -3.20
C THR A 1123 -32.59 -3.04 -1.82
N LYS A 1124 -31.26 -3.18 -1.70
CA LYS A 1124 -30.50 -2.82 -0.51
C LYS A 1124 -30.28 -1.29 -0.45
N PRO A 1125 -30.30 -0.66 0.74
CA PRO A 1125 -30.45 -1.27 2.06
C PRO A 1125 -31.87 -1.80 2.28
N VAL A 1126 -31.95 -3.00 2.85
CA VAL A 1126 -33.21 -3.69 3.06
C VAL A 1126 -33.86 -3.16 4.33
N ASP A 1127 -35.02 -2.52 4.19
CA ASP A 1127 -35.88 -2.21 5.32
C ASP A 1127 -36.40 -3.54 5.94
N PRO A 1128 -36.06 -3.85 7.20
CA PRO A 1128 -36.44 -5.10 7.85
C PRO A 1128 -37.96 -5.32 7.90
N ASP A 1129 -38.76 -4.26 8.11
CA ASP A 1129 -40.21 -4.36 8.18
C ASP A 1129 -40.81 -4.63 6.80
N HIS A 1130 -40.27 -3.96 5.77
CA HIS A 1130 -40.65 -4.23 4.39
C HIS A 1130 -40.30 -5.67 3.97
N LEU A 1131 -39.08 -6.13 4.26
CA LEU A 1131 -38.65 -7.49 3.95
C LEU A 1131 -39.51 -8.52 4.68
N LEU A 1132 -39.82 -8.30 5.95
CA LEU A 1132 -40.67 -9.18 6.74
C LEU A 1132 -42.08 -9.28 6.12
N ALA A 1133 -42.66 -8.15 5.70
CA ALA A 1133 -43.95 -8.14 5.01
C ALA A 1133 -43.90 -8.94 3.69
N ARG A 1134 -42.79 -8.87 2.95
CA ARG A 1134 -42.59 -9.67 1.73
C ARG A 1134 -42.44 -11.16 2.05
N VAL A 1135 -41.69 -11.50 3.08
CA VAL A 1135 -41.53 -12.88 3.57
C VAL A 1135 -42.89 -13.45 3.96
N MET A 1136 -43.70 -12.72 4.75
CA MET A 1136 -45.06 -13.13 5.14
C MET A 1136 -45.98 -13.39 3.94
N HIS A 1137 -45.93 -12.51 2.95
CA HIS A 1137 -46.74 -12.66 1.74
C HIS A 1137 -46.43 -13.97 1.00
N TRP A 1138 -45.15 -14.32 0.87
CA TRP A 1138 -44.71 -15.51 0.13
C TRP A 1138 -44.75 -16.81 0.95
N THR A 1139 -44.75 -16.74 2.28
CA THR A 1139 -44.92 -17.91 3.15
C THR A 1139 -46.39 -18.22 3.48
N GLY A 1140 -47.33 -17.38 3.05
CA GLY A 1140 -48.78 -17.67 3.06
C GLY A 1140 -49.53 -17.34 4.35
N MET A 1141 -49.01 -16.44 5.18
CA MET A 1141 -49.65 -16.02 6.45
C MET A 1141 -50.56 -14.78 6.25
N PRO A 1142 -51.79 -14.73 6.82
CA PRO A 1142 -52.68 -13.58 6.70
C PRO A 1142 -52.14 -12.34 7.44
N LYS A 1143 -52.47 -11.15 6.92
CA LYS A 1143 -51.90 -9.84 7.32
C LYS A 1143 -52.23 -9.34 8.74
N ASP A 1144 -53.03 -10.06 9.53
CA ASP A 1144 -53.43 -9.66 10.87
C ASP A 1144 -53.07 -10.75 11.89
N ALA A 1145 -51.95 -10.58 12.59
CA ALA A 1145 -51.57 -11.31 13.80
C ALA A 1145 -50.73 -10.45 14.74
#